data_AF-A0A9R1CT13-F1
#
_entry.id   AF-A0A9R1CT13-F1
#
_cell.length_a   1.000
_cell.length_b   1.000
_cell.length_c   1.000
_cell.angle_alpha   90.00
_cell.angle_beta   90.00
_cell.angle_gamma   90.00
#
_symmetry.space_group_name_H-M   'P 1'
#
loop_
_entity.id
_entity.type
_entity.pdbx_description
1 polymer ?
#
loop_
_entity_poly.entity_id
_entity_poly.type
_entity_poly.pdbx_seq_one_letter_code
_entity_poly.pdbx_strand_id
1 'polypeptide(L)'
;MGLVLLFVSIAIGCFVAAVYGSRLQGRDTQLGLRAVLVTNGLWLTFQALGLFTTNESLSAALYIGGLIWGLTGVGAWVYFISAYTGRSYHRDRRYRRLAVGVYLGLVTVKLTNPLYGLYVQTQIQPAPYPHLVVEPQLFYWISFTLTYTLVAISFYWLLNAFRGSSQPTAGLSALAVLSLVPVIPRAAFTVLPAGAFPPVLLGVSFEPIGVAGFTLAMLVFVEDTFRRVERSARSEVFEKADDAMFVYDPNGELVETNRQADSLQSNIGIRCPTIEAFEQTFKPADEDDESSVVSIETDGSTRYFDITINPMGIGTENVGTVAGVRDVTERRERKRDLELKQRAMDEATVGITISDPDTEDNPLVYVNDGFVEQTGYSRQEVLGRNCRFLQGDDRDQAELDDLREAIAAEEPITVELRNYRKDGEQFWNRLSVTPVYDEADDLTYYIGIQQDVTEQKEKERELRAEQERFELLTESVEEYAFIVVDEDGDIRTWNEGATNLFGYKAETALGMPMAHLHPEADRQSGLPTRVLQQARIAGESSDEGRRVRADGSEFYADVRYAALETDDGEFRGHAAIVRDMTEERQQRRRTERFVEESDDVVSILDADGTFDYISGSADHVLGHDSDALLEESLFDYLHPSDRKRVMEAFFDCVEDIEGDIEIEGRFESGSSEWLNVNIRCRNMRADDPIDGILLYLRDVTDSKERTRRLEAIFNGTFQFTGLLEPDSTVIEVNDAALEFGGFERENVVGEPFYEAPWWTHSEEVNNRIQDALARAAEGEFVRYETDVKGAEGLATIDFSVKPVTDEDGDVTLLIVEGRDITAQRQQGQHLNVMQRVMRHNMRNDLSKVRGWAELLAEESDPDERARQFETIERILKKWGSMTENIERIQGAIQSQRDEQTTVDASGLVEKVTESSKETFPEAEIEAEIADIESAPVPAVLGEALRELIENAIEATPNDDCRVEVRLSRPDNNWVYVDVVDNGSGMPEMEADVLENGEETPLNHGKGLGVWMIRMLVKQAGGDVSVDATPDGTTVSLMIPVRDETATNTHSTTY
;
A
#
# COMPACT_ATOMS: atom_id res chain seq x y z
N MET A 1 61.18 -38.31 25.57
CA MET A 1 61.29 -38.17 24.10
C MET A 1 59.92 -38.10 23.41
N GLY A 2 58.98 -39.01 23.68
CA GLY A 2 57.62 -38.95 23.11
C GLY A 2 56.86 -37.64 23.38
N LEU A 3 56.92 -37.11 24.62
CA LEU A 3 56.33 -35.81 24.95
C LEU A 3 56.94 -34.67 24.13
N VAL A 4 58.26 -34.61 23.99
CA VAL A 4 58.94 -33.57 23.19
C VAL A 4 58.46 -33.60 21.73
N LEU A 5 58.33 -34.78 21.14
CA LEU A 5 57.80 -34.95 19.79
C LEU A 5 56.36 -34.43 19.68
N LEU A 6 55.50 -34.73 20.65
CA LEU A 6 54.12 -34.22 20.70
C LEU A 6 54.07 -32.69 20.70
N PHE A 7 54.84 -32.03 21.58
CA PHE A 7 54.90 -30.56 21.64
C PHE A 7 55.40 -29.94 20.33
N VAL A 8 56.43 -30.53 19.73
CA VAL A 8 56.98 -30.06 18.45
C VAL A 8 55.98 -30.25 17.29
N SER A 9 55.30 -31.40 17.21
CA SER A 9 54.30 -31.66 16.17
C SER A 9 53.12 -30.67 16.24
N ILE A 10 52.60 -30.38 17.43
CA ILE A 10 51.51 -29.42 17.61
C ILE A 10 51.99 -27.99 17.33
N ALA A 11 53.22 -27.65 17.71
CA ALA A 11 53.80 -26.34 17.38
C ALA A 11 53.90 -26.13 15.86
N ILE A 12 54.37 -27.14 15.11
CA ILE A 12 54.39 -27.13 13.64
C ILE A 12 52.98 -26.95 13.08
N GLY A 13 51.99 -27.68 13.62
CA GLY A 13 50.58 -27.52 13.24
C GLY A 13 50.07 -26.09 13.42
N CYS A 14 50.40 -25.43 14.53
CA CYS A 14 50.04 -24.03 14.77
C CYS A 14 50.71 -23.07 13.78
N PHE A 15 51.99 -23.27 13.45
CA PHE A 15 52.70 -22.42 12.48
C PHE A 15 52.17 -22.61 11.05
N VAL A 16 51.86 -23.85 10.65
CA VAL A 16 51.22 -24.13 9.35
C VAL A 16 49.83 -23.51 9.29
N ALA A 17 49.02 -23.69 10.33
CA ALA A 17 47.69 -23.08 10.43
C ALA A 17 47.76 -21.54 10.41
N ALA A 18 48.80 -20.91 10.98
CA ALA A 18 48.99 -19.46 10.90
C ALA A 18 49.24 -18.97 9.46
N VAL A 19 49.86 -19.79 8.61
CA VAL A 19 50.02 -19.51 7.17
C VAL A 19 48.67 -19.65 6.46
N TYR A 20 47.88 -20.68 6.77
CA TYR A 20 46.59 -20.97 6.14
C TYR A 20 45.43 -20.08 6.61
N GLY A 21 45.42 -19.63 7.87
CA GLY A 21 44.39 -18.78 8.47
C GLY A 21 44.28 -17.37 7.87
N SER A 22 44.93 -17.14 6.74
CA SER A 22 44.91 -15.91 5.94
C SER A 22 43.71 -15.77 5.02
N ARG A 23 42.79 -16.74 5.03
CA ARG A 23 41.62 -16.77 4.14
C ARG A 23 40.37 -16.08 4.71
N LEU A 24 40.37 -15.73 6.01
CA LEU A 24 39.29 -14.93 6.61
C LEU A 24 39.37 -13.48 6.13
N GLN A 25 38.25 -12.79 5.91
CA GLN A 25 38.27 -11.37 5.54
C GLN A 25 38.50 -10.46 6.77
N GLY A 26 39.03 -9.25 6.54
CA GLY A 26 39.33 -8.28 7.60
C GLY A 26 40.78 -8.35 8.11
N ARG A 27 41.53 -7.25 7.90
CA ARG A 27 42.95 -7.14 8.28
C ARG A 27 43.18 -7.37 9.77
N ASP A 28 42.27 -6.88 10.62
CA ASP A 28 42.38 -7.02 12.08
C ASP A 28 42.08 -8.47 12.53
N THR A 29 41.04 -9.10 12.00
CA THR A 29 40.70 -10.50 12.30
C THR A 29 41.81 -11.46 11.87
N GLN A 30 42.33 -11.30 10.64
CA GLN A 30 43.47 -12.08 10.15
C GLN A 30 44.71 -11.91 11.02
N LEU A 31 45.04 -10.67 11.39
CA LEU A 31 46.21 -10.36 12.20
C LEU A 31 46.07 -10.91 13.62
N GLY A 32 44.88 -10.83 14.20
CA GLY A 32 44.55 -11.45 15.49
C GLY A 32 44.72 -12.96 15.46
N LEU A 33 44.08 -13.65 14.50
CA LEU A 33 44.13 -15.11 14.42
C LEU A 33 45.55 -15.64 14.18
N ARG A 34 46.30 -14.99 13.29
CA ARG A 34 47.71 -15.30 13.05
C ARG A 34 48.54 -15.10 14.31
N ALA A 35 48.32 -14.01 15.04
CA ALA A 35 49.02 -13.75 16.29
C ALA A 35 48.72 -14.83 17.35
N VAL A 36 47.48 -15.29 17.48
CA VAL A 36 47.12 -16.39 18.42
C VAL A 36 47.83 -17.69 18.04
N LEU A 37 47.80 -18.08 16.77
CA LEU A 37 48.43 -19.32 16.29
C LEU A 37 49.96 -19.28 16.44
N VAL A 38 50.60 -18.15 16.10
CA VAL A 38 52.07 -17.99 16.23
C VAL A 38 52.50 -17.99 17.70
N THR A 39 51.80 -17.26 18.57
CA THR A 39 52.15 -17.19 20.00
C THR A 39 51.95 -18.54 20.71
N ASN A 40 50.92 -19.31 20.35
CA ASN A 40 50.74 -20.69 20.84
C ASN A 40 51.84 -21.64 20.31
N GLY A 41 52.21 -21.53 19.04
CA GLY A 41 53.34 -22.29 18.48
C GLY A 41 54.66 -22.00 19.19
N LEU A 42 54.93 -20.73 19.52
CA LEU A 42 56.10 -20.31 20.29
C LEU A 42 56.04 -20.82 21.72
N TRP A 43 54.88 -20.78 22.39
CA TRP A 43 54.72 -21.32 23.74
C TRP A 43 55.04 -22.82 23.80
N LEU A 44 54.49 -23.60 22.88
CA LEU A 44 54.77 -25.04 22.73
C LEU A 44 56.25 -25.31 22.46
N THR A 45 56.90 -24.48 21.62
CA THR A 45 58.33 -24.60 21.29
C THR A 45 59.22 -24.36 22.51
N PHE A 46 58.93 -23.34 23.31
CA PHE A 46 59.69 -23.05 24.54
C PHE A 46 59.54 -24.17 25.58
N GLN A 47 58.35 -24.78 25.72
CA GLN A 47 58.17 -25.95 26.57
C GLN A 47 58.90 -27.19 26.04
N ALA A 48 58.88 -27.44 24.73
CA ALA A 48 59.63 -28.55 24.13
C ALA A 48 61.14 -28.42 24.39
N LEU A 49 61.69 -27.20 24.25
CA LEU A 49 63.10 -26.91 24.55
C LEU A 49 63.42 -27.07 26.04
N GLY A 50 62.51 -26.62 26.93
CA GLY A 50 62.65 -26.77 28.38
C GLY A 50 62.69 -28.22 28.85
N LEU A 51 61.96 -29.11 28.17
CA LEU A 51 61.95 -30.56 28.40
C LEU A 51 63.19 -31.28 27.85
N PHE A 52 63.93 -30.65 26.94
CA PHE A 52 65.13 -31.23 26.33
C PHE A 52 66.41 -30.94 27.15
N THR A 53 66.41 -29.86 27.94
CA THR A 53 67.55 -29.47 28.77
C THR A 53 67.51 -30.13 30.14
N THR A 54 68.68 -30.53 30.64
CA THR A 54 68.86 -31.05 32.01
C THR A 54 69.42 -30.01 32.98
N ASN A 55 69.69 -28.79 32.51
CA ASN A 55 70.15 -27.67 33.34
C ASN A 55 68.94 -26.94 33.94
N GLU A 56 68.88 -26.87 35.27
CA GLU A 56 67.78 -26.28 36.03
C GLU A 56 67.53 -24.81 35.68
N SER A 57 68.57 -23.97 35.71
CA SER A 57 68.45 -22.53 35.40
C SER A 57 67.99 -22.30 33.97
N LEU A 58 68.47 -23.09 33.01
CA LEU A 58 68.07 -22.99 31.61
C LEU A 58 66.64 -23.51 31.38
N SER A 59 66.27 -24.62 32.03
CA SER A 59 64.91 -25.18 31.97
C SER A 59 63.89 -24.22 32.58
N ALA A 60 64.20 -23.63 33.73
CA ALA A 60 63.38 -22.62 34.39
C ALA A 60 63.23 -21.35 33.53
N ALA A 61 64.31 -20.87 32.91
CA ALA A 61 64.25 -19.71 32.01
C ALA A 61 63.39 -19.99 30.76
N LEU A 62 63.51 -21.17 30.16
CA LEU A 62 62.68 -21.59 29.02
C LEU A 62 61.20 -21.76 29.41
N TYR A 63 60.94 -22.28 30.61
CA TYR A 63 59.59 -22.39 31.15
C TYR A 63 58.93 -21.03 31.37
N ILE A 64 59.66 -20.07 31.98
CA ILE A 64 59.21 -18.68 32.15
C ILE A 64 59.00 -18.01 30.80
N GLY A 65 59.91 -18.21 29.83
CA GLY A 65 59.76 -17.73 28.46
C GLY A 65 58.50 -18.25 27.79
N GLY A 66 58.19 -19.54 27.97
CA GLY A 66 56.93 -20.14 27.52
C GLY A 66 55.71 -19.45 28.15
N LEU A 67 55.72 -19.24 29.47
CA LEU A 67 54.65 -18.55 30.18
C LEU A 67 54.44 -17.08 29.79
N ILE A 68 55.46 -16.43 29.22
CA ILE A 68 55.33 -15.10 28.62
C ILE A 68 54.61 -15.21 27.27
N TRP A 69 55.03 -16.14 26.40
CA TRP A 69 54.36 -16.38 25.12
C TRP A 69 52.90 -16.82 25.29
N GLY A 70 52.57 -17.64 26.28
CA GLY A 70 51.19 -17.99 26.62
C GLY A 70 50.34 -16.78 27.04
N LEU A 71 50.92 -15.85 27.81
CA LEU A 71 50.24 -14.59 28.18
C LEU A 71 50.04 -13.69 26.95
N THR A 72 51.04 -13.60 26.06
CA THR A 72 50.92 -12.86 24.79
C THR A 72 49.82 -13.44 23.91
N GLY A 73 49.68 -14.77 23.90
CA GLY A 73 48.61 -15.45 23.17
C GLY A 73 47.21 -15.08 23.63
N VAL A 74 47.01 -14.85 24.94
CA VAL A 74 45.71 -14.36 25.45
C VAL A 74 45.42 -12.93 25.00
N GLY A 75 46.44 -12.08 24.93
CA GLY A 75 46.29 -10.74 24.34
C GLY A 75 45.90 -10.80 22.86
N ALA A 76 46.55 -11.69 22.10
CA ALA A 76 46.21 -11.95 20.70
C ALA A 76 44.78 -12.51 20.55
N TRP A 77 44.33 -13.34 21.50
CA TRP A 77 42.99 -13.93 21.49
C TRP A 77 41.91 -12.87 21.71
N VAL A 78 42.07 -12.02 22.72
CA VAL A 78 41.14 -10.90 22.97
C VAL A 78 41.13 -9.94 21.78
N TYR A 79 42.27 -9.71 21.13
CA TYR A 79 42.34 -8.92 19.90
C TYR A 79 41.53 -9.56 18.77
N PHE A 80 41.74 -10.86 18.52
CA PHE A 80 41.02 -11.61 17.50
C PHE A 80 39.50 -11.59 17.74
N ILE A 81 39.04 -11.91 18.95
CA ILE A 81 37.61 -11.94 19.28
C ILE A 81 37.01 -10.53 19.23
N SER A 82 37.75 -9.51 19.67
CA SER A 82 37.27 -8.13 19.53
C SER A 82 37.10 -7.74 18.07
N ALA A 83 38.02 -8.14 17.18
CA ALA A 83 37.91 -7.88 15.75
C ALA A 83 36.76 -8.67 15.11
N TYR A 84 36.65 -9.96 15.42
CA TYR A 84 35.64 -10.86 14.87
C TYR A 84 34.20 -10.48 15.29
N THR A 85 34.02 -10.03 16.54
CA THR A 85 32.70 -9.63 17.07
C THR A 85 32.38 -8.14 16.84
N GLY A 86 33.19 -7.42 16.06
CA GLY A 86 32.93 -6.01 15.73
C GLY A 86 33.13 -5.01 16.87
N ARG A 87 33.77 -5.41 17.97
CA ARG A 87 33.99 -4.55 19.13
C ARG A 87 35.18 -3.62 18.92
N SER A 88 35.09 -2.39 19.43
CA SER A 88 36.13 -1.36 19.30
C SER A 88 37.34 -1.53 20.23
N TYR A 89 37.36 -2.54 21.10
CA TYR A 89 38.38 -2.71 22.15
C TYR A 89 39.82 -2.78 21.60
N HIS A 90 40.02 -3.45 20.46
CA HIS A 90 41.33 -3.53 19.79
C HIS A 90 41.77 -2.22 19.11
N ARG A 91 40.82 -1.33 18.76
CA ARG A 91 41.06 -0.03 18.10
C ARG A 91 41.20 1.12 19.09
N ASP A 92 40.55 1.03 20.25
CA ASP A 92 40.60 2.08 21.26
C ASP A 92 41.98 2.15 21.92
N ARG A 93 42.61 3.32 21.77
CA ARG A 93 43.94 3.61 22.30
C ARG A 93 43.99 3.53 23.83
N ARG A 94 42.91 3.82 24.54
CA ARG A 94 42.85 3.81 26.01
C ARG A 94 42.94 2.38 26.54
N TYR A 95 42.09 1.49 26.03
CA TYR A 95 42.10 0.08 26.40
C TYR A 95 43.40 -0.60 25.99
N ARG A 96 43.95 -0.29 24.81
CA ARG A 96 45.26 -0.82 24.39
C ARG A 96 46.39 -0.40 25.32
N ARG A 97 46.42 0.86 25.77
CA ARG A 97 47.43 1.34 26.74
C ARG A 97 47.30 0.65 28.09
N LEU A 98 46.07 0.46 28.57
CA LEU A 98 45.80 -0.27 29.81
C LEU A 98 46.26 -1.73 29.70
N ALA A 99 45.89 -2.42 28.62
CA ALA A 99 46.26 -3.81 28.36
C ALA A 99 47.79 -3.99 28.26
N VAL A 100 48.48 -3.08 27.57
CA VAL A 100 49.95 -3.07 27.52
C VAL A 100 50.57 -2.85 28.90
N GLY A 101 50.02 -1.94 29.71
CA GLY A 101 50.47 -1.70 31.08
C GLY A 101 50.33 -2.94 31.98
N VAL A 102 49.17 -3.61 31.93
CA VAL A 102 48.92 -4.87 32.66
C VAL A 102 49.86 -5.98 32.17
N TYR A 103 50.02 -6.13 30.86
CA TYR A 103 50.94 -7.10 30.27
C TYR A 103 52.38 -6.89 30.72
N LEU A 104 52.90 -5.65 30.64
CA LEU A 104 54.25 -5.32 31.09
C LEU A 104 54.44 -5.57 32.59
N GLY A 105 53.43 -5.29 33.40
CA GLY A 105 53.43 -5.61 34.84
C GLY A 105 53.58 -7.11 35.08
N LEU A 106 52.74 -7.94 34.45
CA LEU A 106 52.80 -9.40 34.59
C LEU A 106 54.10 -10.00 34.05
N VAL A 107 54.61 -9.49 32.92
CA VAL A 107 55.90 -9.92 32.36
C VAL A 107 57.06 -9.54 33.29
N THR A 108 57.01 -8.36 33.91
CA THR A 108 58.04 -7.93 34.89
C THR A 108 58.07 -8.88 36.09
N VAL A 109 56.90 -9.27 36.62
CA VAL A 109 56.82 -10.26 37.72
C VAL A 109 57.41 -11.61 37.29
N LYS A 110 57.12 -12.07 36.06
CA LYS A 110 57.67 -13.32 35.51
C LYS A 110 59.19 -13.26 35.30
N LEU A 111 59.71 -12.17 34.73
CA LEU A 111 61.15 -12.00 34.45
C LEU A 111 61.99 -11.79 35.71
N THR A 112 61.42 -11.18 36.75
CA THR A 112 62.08 -11.00 38.05
C THR A 112 61.99 -12.24 38.95
N ASN A 113 61.30 -13.30 38.51
CA ASN A 113 61.16 -14.54 39.27
C ASN A 113 62.51 -15.17 39.69
N PRO A 114 63.59 -15.20 38.88
CA PRO A 114 64.87 -15.73 39.32
C PRO A 114 65.51 -14.95 40.49
N LEU A 115 65.13 -13.68 40.70
CA LEU A 115 65.65 -12.82 41.75
C LEU A 115 64.87 -12.95 43.06
N TYR A 116 63.54 -13.11 42.97
CA TYR A 116 62.67 -13.04 44.14
C TYR A 116 61.86 -14.33 44.43
N GLY A 117 61.78 -15.26 43.48
CA GLY A 117 61.03 -16.51 43.63
C GLY A 117 59.53 -16.34 43.86
N LEU A 118 58.97 -15.16 43.59
CA LEU A 118 57.58 -14.79 43.93
C LEU A 118 56.53 -15.33 42.96
N TYR A 119 56.94 -15.82 41.79
CA TYR A 119 56.02 -16.27 40.74
C TYR A 119 55.96 -17.80 40.65
N VAL A 120 57.10 -18.48 40.52
CA VAL A 120 57.20 -19.94 40.57
C VAL A 120 58.50 -20.37 41.26
N GLN A 121 58.44 -21.45 42.02
CA GLN A 121 59.63 -22.17 42.48
C GLN A 121 59.87 -23.38 41.59
N THR A 122 61.14 -23.67 41.30
CA THR A 122 61.52 -24.76 40.41
C THR A 122 62.47 -25.72 41.12
N GLN A 123 62.30 -27.01 40.86
CA GLN A 123 63.21 -28.04 41.33
C GLN A 123 63.31 -29.15 40.28
N ILE A 124 64.50 -29.68 40.02
CA ILE A 124 64.64 -30.90 39.20
C ILE A 124 64.28 -32.12 40.05
N GLN A 125 63.27 -32.87 39.62
CA GLN A 125 62.95 -34.17 40.21
C GLN A 125 63.56 -35.30 39.35
N PRO A 126 64.35 -36.23 39.93
CA PRO A 126 65.10 -37.24 39.17
C PRO A 126 64.29 -38.47 38.76
N ALA A 127 63.12 -38.72 39.38
CA ALA A 127 62.26 -39.87 39.11
C ALA A 127 60.84 -39.42 38.73
N PRO A 128 60.15 -40.06 37.77
CA PRO A 128 60.55 -41.24 36.98
C PRO A 128 61.59 -40.96 35.87
N TYR A 129 61.89 -39.69 35.57
CA TYR A 129 62.99 -39.22 34.71
C TYR A 129 63.35 -37.79 35.13
N PRO A 130 64.54 -37.24 34.80
CA PRO A 130 64.90 -35.86 35.14
C PRO A 130 63.96 -34.88 34.45
N HIS A 131 63.16 -34.14 35.22
CA HIS A 131 62.28 -33.10 34.71
C HIS A 131 62.15 -31.95 35.70
N LEU A 132 61.81 -30.77 35.18
CA LEU A 132 61.56 -29.58 35.98
C LEU A 132 60.17 -29.69 36.62
N VAL A 133 60.11 -29.74 37.94
CA VAL A 133 58.89 -29.56 38.70
C VAL A 133 58.75 -28.09 39.03
N VAL A 134 57.54 -27.55 38.80
CA VAL A 134 57.24 -26.14 39.01
C VAL A 134 56.12 -26.01 40.03
N GLU A 135 56.45 -25.35 41.15
CA GLU A 135 55.49 -25.02 42.20
C GLU A 135 54.99 -23.58 42.03
N PRO A 136 53.68 -23.39 41.77
CA PRO A 136 53.11 -22.07 41.57
C PRO A 136 53.03 -21.28 42.88
N GLN A 137 53.41 -20.01 42.83
CA GLN A 137 53.31 -19.09 43.97
C GLN A 137 52.10 -18.14 43.80
N LEU A 138 51.84 -17.28 44.80
CA LEU A 138 50.66 -16.40 44.82
C LEU A 138 50.48 -15.61 43.51
N PHE A 139 51.54 -14.99 42.98
CA PHE A 139 51.45 -14.19 41.76
C PHE A 139 51.17 -15.02 40.50
N TYR A 140 51.51 -16.31 40.48
CA TYR A 140 51.09 -17.21 39.42
C TYR A 140 49.56 -17.35 39.39
N TRP A 141 48.93 -17.60 40.54
CA TRP A 141 47.47 -17.73 40.63
C TRP A 141 46.71 -16.44 40.28
N ILE A 142 47.25 -15.28 40.68
CA ILE A 142 46.69 -13.97 40.29
C ILE A 142 46.75 -13.81 38.76
N SER A 143 47.92 -14.05 38.16
CA SER A 143 48.11 -13.98 36.71
C SER A 143 47.22 -14.98 35.97
N PHE A 144 47.09 -16.20 36.50
CA PHE A 144 46.28 -17.28 35.93
C PHE A 144 44.79 -16.88 35.92
N THR A 145 44.25 -16.46 37.07
CA THR A 145 42.84 -16.06 37.22
C THR A 145 42.49 -14.91 36.28
N LEU A 146 43.34 -13.88 36.20
CA LEU A 146 43.11 -12.73 35.32
C LEU A 146 43.07 -13.16 33.83
N THR A 147 43.97 -14.05 33.45
CA THR A 147 44.09 -14.56 32.07
C THR A 147 42.85 -15.34 31.66
N TYR A 148 42.39 -16.28 32.49
CA TYR A 148 41.20 -17.09 32.20
C TYR A 148 39.89 -16.29 32.31
N THR A 149 39.84 -15.25 33.14
CA THR A 149 38.70 -14.31 33.17
C THR A 149 38.55 -13.58 31.84
N LEU A 150 39.66 -13.10 31.24
CA LEU A 150 39.64 -12.46 29.92
C LEU A 150 39.21 -13.42 28.80
N VAL A 151 39.65 -14.68 28.88
CA VAL A 151 39.23 -15.75 27.96
C VAL A 151 37.72 -16.00 28.09
N ALA A 152 37.19 -16.11 29.31
CA ALA A 152 35.76 -16.29 29.56
C ALA A 152 34.90 -15.12 29.05
N ILE A 153 35.34 -13.88 29.28
CA ILE A 153 34.68 -12.67 28.73
C ILE A 153 34.67 -12.71 27.19
N SER A 154 35.77 -13.15 26.59
CA SER A 154 35.88 -13.27 25.13
C SER A 154 34.94 -14.37 24.59
N PHE A 155 34.80 -15.49 25.29
CA PHE A 155 33.79 -16.50 24.94
C PHE A 155 32.36 -15.97 25.06
N TYR A 156 32.07 -15.18 26.09
CA TYR A 156 30.78 -14.52 26.22
C TYR A 156 30.51 -13.59 25.02
N TRP A 157 31.51 -12.81 24.59
CA TRP A 157 31.37 -11.97 23.39
C TRP A 157 31.09 -12.78 22.14
N LEU A 158 31.79 -13.91 21.98
CA LEU A 158 31.59 -14.81 20.85
C LEU A 158 30.19 -15.44 20.87
N LEU A 159 29.79 -16.06 21.99
CA LEU A 159 28.45 -16.66 22.14
C LEU A 159 27.32 -15.64 21.94
N ASN A 160 27.49 -14.41 22.42
CA ASN A 160 26.50 -13.36 22.24
C ASN A 160 26.37 -12.91 20.78
N ALA A 161 27.45 -12.95 20.00
CA ALA A 161 27.40 -12.66 18.57
C ALA A 161 26.61 -13.74 17.78
N PHE A 162 26.65 -15.00 18.25
CA PHE A 162 25.91 -16.11 17.63
C PHE A 162 24.45 -16.24 18.09
N ARG A 163 24.05 -15.62 19.21
CA ARG A 163 22.65 -15.66 19.67
C ARG A 163 21.65 -14.95 18.74
N GLY A 164 22.14 -14.03 17.91
CA GLY A 164 21.32 -13.33 16.92
C GLY A 164 21.29 -14.00 15.54
N SER A 165 21.99 -15.14 15.35
CA SER A 165 21.98 -15.89 14.09
C SER A 165 21.26 -17.22 14.26
N SER A 166 20.70 -17.74 13.16
CA SER A 166 19.95 -19.01 13.11
C SER A 166 20.82 -20.26 13.29
N GLN A 167 22.04 -20.14 13.84
CA GLN A 167 23.00 -21.23 13.90
C GLN A 167 23.06 -21.94 15.27
N PRO A 168 23.21 -23.27 15.28
CA PRO A 168 23.26 -24.05 16.52
C PRO A 168 24.53 -23.75 17.33
N THR A 169 24.36 -23.25 18.56
CA THR A 169 25.43 -22.87 19.49
C THR A 169 26.17 -24.06 20.14
N ALA A 170 25.75 -25.30 19.85
CA ALA A 170 26.29 -26.52 20.47
C ALA A 170 27.78 -26.73 20.15
N GLY A 171 28.21 -26.48 18.90
CA GLY A 171 29.62 -26.60 18.49
C GLY A 171 30.54 -25.60 19.21
N LEU A 172 30.09 -24.36 19.37
CA LEU A 172 30.81 -23.32 20.12
C LEU A 172 30.91 -23.63 21.63
N SER A 173 29.84 -24.18 22.19
CA SER A 173 29.81 -24.58 23.61
C SER A 173 30.79 -25.75 23.86
N ALA A 174 30.87 -26.71 22.95
CA ALA A 174 31.87 -27.78 23.00
C ALA A 174 33.31 -27.26 22.90
N LEU A 175 33.57 -26.25 22.06
CA LEU A 175 34.87 -25.58 21.97
C LEU A 175 35.23 -24.83 23.25
N ALA A 176 34.27 -24.16 23.90
CA ALA A 176 34.49 -23.51 25.19
C ALA A 176 34.86 -24.51 26.29
N VAL A 177 34.16 -25.66 26.34
CA VAL A 177 34.50 -26.76 27.26
C VAL A 177 35.90 -27.31 26.96
N LEU A 178 36.25 -27.52 25.68
CA LEU A 178 37.58 -28.01 25.27
C LEU A 178 38.72 -27.10 25.74
N SER A 179 38.50 -25.78 25.80
CA SER A 179 39.49 -24.81 26.31
C SER A 179 39.75 -24.93 27.82
N LEU A 180 38.80 -25.48 28.57
CA LEU A 180 38.88 -25.69 30.03
C LEU A 180 39.46 -27.05 30.41
N VAL A 181 39.37 -28.06 29.54
CA VAL A 181 39.90 -29.43 29.77
C VAL A 181 41.36 -29.46 30.27
N PRO A 182 42.30 -28.65 29.78
CA PRO A 182 43.70 -28.66 30.24
C PRO A 182 43.91 -28.08 31.64
N VAL A 183 42.96 -27.30 32.14
CA VAL A 183 43.00 -26.67 33.47
C VAL A 183 42.59 -27.66 34.56
N ILE A 184 41.68 -28.58 34.23
CA ILE A 184 41.09 -29.54 35.18
C ILE A 184 42.17 -30.39 35.88
N PRO A 185 43.16 -31.00 35.20
CA PRO A 185 44.21 -31.77 35.86
C PRO A 185 45.06 -30.94 36.83
N ARG A 186 45.30 -29.65 36.53
CA ARG A 186 46.17 -28.78 37.33
C ARG A 186 45.45 -28.21 38.55
N ALA A 187 44.16 -27.90 38.45
CA ALA A 187 43.32 -27.59 39.60
C ALA A 187 43.10 -28.83 40.49
N ALA A 188 42.80 -29.98 39.88
CA ALA A 188 42.63 -31.25 40.59
C ALA A 188 43.89 -31.67 41.35
N PHE A 189 45.09 -31.37 40.83
CA PHE A 189 46.37 -31.63 41.49
C PHE A 189 46.57 -30.85 42.81
N THR A 190 45.91 -29.70 42.96
CA THR A 190 46.00 -28.89 44.19
C THR A 190 45.01 -29.30 45.28
N VAL A 191 43.96 -30.04 44.91
CA VAL A 191 42.83 -30.39 45.81
C VAL A 191 42.81 -31.89 46.16
N LEU A 192 43.30 -32.77 45.28
CA LEU A 192 43.30 -34.22 45.49
C LEU A 192 44.56 -34.71 46.24
N PRO A 193 44.43 -35.78 47.06
CA PRO A 193 45.56 -36.33 47.82
C PRO A 193 46.67 -36.86 46.91
N ALA A 194 47.92 -36.71 47.39
CA ALA A 194 49.12 -37.16 46.69
C ALA A 194 49.03 -38.67 46.34
N GLY A 195 49.01 -38.99 45.04
CA GLY A 195 48.91 -40.37 44.53
C GLY A 195 47.70 -40.65 43.63
N ALA A 196 46.75 -39.72 43.51
CA ALA A 196 45.55 -39.88 42.67
C ALA A 196 45.83 -39.90 41.14
N PHE A 197 47.01 -39.48 40.69
CA PHE A 197 47.37 -39.41 39.27
C PHE A 197 48.67 -40.18 38.93
N PRO A 198 48.76 -40.79 37.73
CA PRO A 198 49.98 -41.43 37.23
C PRO A 198 51.23 -40.52 37.30
N PRO A 199 52.43 -41.03 37.65
CA PRO A 199 53.65 -40.24 37.76
C PRO A 199 54.10 -39.51 36.49
N VAL A 200 53.56 -39.88 35.32
CA VAL A 200 53.84 -39.24 34.03
C VAL A 200 53.11 -37.91 33.87
N LEU A 201 52.01 -37.69 34.61
CA LEU A 201 51.24 -36.44 34.61
C LEU A 201 51.74 -35.43 35.66
N LEU A 202 52.71 -35.84 36.49
CA LEU A 202 53.33 -35.00 37.52
C LEU A 202 54.40 -34.13 36.89
N GLY A 203 54.16 -32.81 36.82
CA GLY A 203 55.20 -31.80 36.58
C GLY A 203 55.22 -31.12 35.19
N VAL A 204 54.56 -31.68 34.16
CA VAL A 204 54.50 -31.06 32.82
C VAL A 204 53.20 -30.27 32.65
N SER A 205 53.29 -29.01 32.20
CA SER A 205 52.09 -28.21 31.89
C SER A 205 51.51 -28.61 30.53
N PHE A 206 50.29 -29.15 30.52
CA PHE A 206 49.55 -29.49 29.31
C PHE A 206 48.69 -28.33 28.78
N GLU A 207 48.72 -27.17 29.44
CA GLU A 207 47.96 -25.97 29.08
C GLU A 207 48.18 -25.56 27.60
N PRO A 208 49.41 -25.51 27.06
CA PRO A 208 49.61 -25.06 25.68
C PRO A 208 49.06 -26.04 24.64
N ILE A 209 49.01 -27.35 24.97
CA ILE A 209 48.49 -28.38 24.06
C ILE A 209 46.99 -28.18 23.85
N GLY A 210 46.23 -27.98 24.92
CA GLY A 210 44.79 -27.79 24.75
C GLY A 210 44.39 -26.41 24.26
N VAL A 211 45.14 -25.35 24.59
CA VAL A 211 44.92 -24.03 23.98
C VAL A 211 45.22 -24.09 22.46
N ALA A 212 46.24 -24.83 22.03
CA ALA A 212 46.52 -25.06 20.62
C ALA A 212 45.42 -25.90 19.93
N GLY A 213 44.96 -26.98 20.56
CA GLY A 213 43.85 -27.80 20.06
C GLY A 213 42.57 -26.99 19.89
N PHE A 214 42.24 -26.14 20.87
CA PHE A 214 41.14 -25.20 20.80
C PHE A 214 41.29 -24.20 19.64
N THR A 215 42.46 -23.57 19.51
CA THR A 215 42.70 -22.56 18.45
C THR A 215 42.58 -23.18 17.05
N LEU A 216 43.07 -24.41 16.87
CA LEU A 216 42.94 -25.16 15.62
C LEU A 216 41.49 -25.55 15.32
N ALA A 217 40.73 -25.99 16.32
CA ALA A 217 39.33 -26.35 16.15
C ALA A 217 38.44 -25.13 15.86
N MET A 218 38.77 -23.97 16.45
CA MET A 218 38.12 -22.70 16.16
C MET A 218 38.35 -22.26 14.70
N LEU A 219 39.56 -22.43 14.16
CA LEU A 219 39.84 -22.17 12.74
C LEU A 219 38.94 -22.99 11.81
N VAL A 220 38.74 -24.28 12.11
CA VAL A 220 37.84 -25.17 11.34
C VAL A 220 36.39 -24.74 11.45
N PHE A 221 35.95 -24.35 12.66
CA PHE A 221 34.57 -23.91 12.91
C PHE A 221 34.20 -22.64 12.11
N VAL A 222 35.11 -21.67 12.06
CA VAL A 222 34.88 -20.43 11.30
C VAL A 222 34.85 -20.71 9.79
N GLU A 223 35.69 -21.62 9.27
CA GLU A 223 35.68 -21.99 7.85
C GLU A 223 34.41 -22.75 7.43
N ASP A 224 33.89 -23.64 8.26
CA ASP A 224 32.68 -24.43 7.97
C ASP A 224 31.39 -23.57 7.97
N THR A 225 31.37 -22.53 8.79
CA THR A 225 30.25 -21.56 8.85
C THR A 225 30.13 -20.78 7.53
N PHE A 226 31.26 -20.35 6.95
CA PHE A 226 31.31 -19.65 5.67
C PHE A 226 30.75 -20.49 4.51
N ARG A 227 31.11 -21.78 4.43
CA ARG A 227 30.64 -22.70 3.36
C ARG A 227 29.17 -23.11 3.46
N ARG A 228 28.49 -22.81 4.57
CA ARG A 228 27.04 -23.07 4.72
C ARG A 228 26.19 -21.95 4.14
N VAL A 229 26.63 -20.70 4.26
CA VAL A 229 25.93 -19.54 3.67
C VAL A 229 25.88 -19.65 2.14
N GLU A 230 26.98 -20.07 1.52
CA GLU A 230 27.08 -20.39 0.08
C GLU A 230 26.05 -21.45 -0.39
N ARG A 231 25.60 -22.35 0.50
CA ARG A 231 24.58 -23.36 0.19
C ARG A 231 23.15 -22.85 0.33
N SER A 232 22.91 -21.81 1.12
CA SER A 232 21.56 -21.25 1.33
C SER A 232 21.06 -20.48 0.10
N ALA A 233 21.97 -19.85 -0.65
CA ALA A 233 21.68 -19.20 -1.93
C ALA A 233 21.18 -20.20 -3.00
N ARG A 234 21.61 -21.46 -2.92
CA ARG A 234 21.19 -22.56 -3.81
C ARG A 234 19.89 -23.27 -3.45
N SER A 235 19.08 -22.68 -2.57
CA SER A 235 17.88 -23.33 -2.06
C SER A 235 16.69 -23.21 -3.02
N GLU A 236 15.77 -24.17 -2.97
CA GLU A 236 14.55 -24.17 -3.78
C GLU A 236 13.63 -22.97 -3.51
N VAL A 237 13.77 -22.35 -2.33
CA VAL A 237 13.06 -21.12 -1.93
C VAL A 237 13.58 -19.90 -2.69
N PHE A 238 14.91 -19.80 -2.90
CA PHE A 238 15.53 -18.73 -3.67
C PHE A 238 15.10 -18.75 -5.15
N GLU A 239 15.00 -19.94 -5.73
CA GLU A 239 14.55 -20.15 -7.13
C GLU A 239 13.05 -19.91 -7.35
N LYS A 240 12.23 -19.93 -6.29
CA LYS A 240 10.78 -19.74 -6.35
C LYS A 240 10.31 -18.35 -5.94
N ALA A 241 11.20 -17.44 -5.54
CA ALA A 241 10.83 -16.09 -5.14
C ALA A 241 10.27 -15.28 -6.33
N ASP A 242 9.22 -14.50 -6.09
CA ASP A 242 8.57 -13.67 -7.13
C ASP A 242 9.44 -12.49 -7.57
N ASP A 243 10.32 -12.00 -6.69
CA ASP A 243 11.24 -10.89 -6.96
C ASP A 243 12.49 -11.37 -7.72
N ALA A 244 13.08 -10.49 -8.54
CA ALA A 244 14.36 -10.77 -9.19
C ALA A 244 15.51 -10.61 -8.18
N MET A 245 16.19 -11.70 -7.85
CA MET A 245 17.19 -11.75 -6.77
C MET A 245 18.61 -11.98 -7.31
N PHE A 246 19.53 -11.14 -6.85
CA PHE A 246 20.96 -11.17 -7.16
C PHE A 246 21.77 -11.39 -5.88
N VAL A 247 22.62 -12.41 -5.86
CA VAL A 247 23.49 -12.73 -4.72
C VAL A 247 24.93 -12.41 -5.10
N TYR A 248 25.54 -11.51 -4.33
CA TYR A 248 26.92 -11.09 -4.47
C TYR A 248 27.77 -11.65 -3.34
N ASP A 249 29.01 -12.01 -3.66
CA ASP A 249 30.02 -12.41 -2.68
C ASP A 249 30.49 -11.19 -1.86
N PRO A 250 31.28 -11.40 -0.80
CA PRO A 250 31.83 -10.30 0.00
C PRO A 250 32.74 -9.33 -0.77
N ASN A 251 33.27 -9.72 -1.93
CA ASN A 251 34.08 -8.86 -2.79
C ASN A 251 33.23 -8.05 -3.78
N GLY A 252 31.90 -8.24 -3.75
CA GLY A 252 30.96 -7.59 -4.64
C GLY A 252 30.85 -8.25 -6.02
N GLU A 253 31.34 -9.48 -6.21
CA GLU A 253 31.19 -10.24 -7.45
C GLU A 253 29.90 -11.07 -7.42
N LEU A 254 29.17 -11.11 -8.55
CA LEU A 254 27.94 -11.87 -8.66
C LEU A 254 28.23 -13.37 -8.55
N VAL A 255 27.58 -14.02 -7.59
CA VAL A 255 27.69 -15.46 -7.34
C VAL A 255 26.55 -16.21 -8.01
N GLU A 256 25.33 -15.70 -7.85
CA GLU A 256 24.11 -16.43 -8.21
C GLU A 256 22.92 -15.49 -8.47
N THR A 257 22.03 -15.92 -9.36
CA THR A 257 20.77 -15.26 -9.72
C THR A 257 19.64 -16.28 -9.71
N ASN A 258 18.42 -15.84 -9.42
CA ASN A 258 17.23 -16.68 -9.63
C ASN A 258 16.67 -16.51 -11.05
N ARG A 259 15.71 -17.37 -11.44
CA ARG A 259 15.07 -17.32 -12.77
C ARG A 259 14.51 -15.94 -13.14
N GLN A 260 13.94 -15.23 -12.17
CA GLN A 260 13.35 -13.90 -12.32
C GLN A 260 14.42 -12.86 -12.65
N ALA A 261 15.57 -12.90 -11.97
CA ALA A 261 16.73 -12.08 -12.28
C ALA A 261 17.32 -12.36 -13.66
N ASP A 262 17.42 -13.63 -14.07
CA ASP A 262 17.88 -13.99 -15.41
C ASP A 262 16.94 -13.47 -16.52
N SER A 263 15.64 -13.56 -16.26
CA SER A 263 14.59 -13.03 -17.16
C SER A 263 14.66 -11.50 -17.24
N LEU A 264 14.83 -10.82 -16.11
CA LEU A 264 15.00 -9.37 -16.03
C LEU A 264 16.23 -8.90 -16.81
N GLN A 265 17.39 -9.53 -16.60
CA GLN A 265 18.63 -9.21 -17.32
C GLN A 265 18.49 -9.42 -18.84
N SER A 266 17.73 -10.44 -19.25
CA SER A 266 17.47 -10.73 -20.66
C SER A 266 16.50 -9.74 -21.29
N ASN A 267 15.42 -9.39 -20.60
CA ASN A 267 14.37 -8.50 -21.09
C ASN A 267 14.82 -7.04 -21.19
N ILE A 268 15.65 -6.58 -20.24
CA ILE A 268 16.12 -5.19 -20.18
C ILE A 268 17.50 -5.03 -20.86
N GLY A 269 18.18 -6.12 -21.19
CA GLY A 269 19.48 -6.10 -21.86
C GLY A 269 20.64 -5.68 -20.96
N ILE A 270 20.49 -5.82 -19.65
CA ILE A 270 21.43 -5.33 -18.63
C ILE A 270 22.13 -6.50 -17.97
N ARG A 271 23.45 -6.37 -17.70
CA ARG A 271 24.21 -7.31 -16.88
C ARG A 271 24.77 -6.63 -15.65
N CYS A 272 24.55 -7.25 -14.50
CA CYS A 272 25.05 -6.77 -13.20
C CYS A 272 26.09 -7.74 -12.61
N PRO A 273 27.30 -7.87 -13.21
CA PRO A 273 28.32 -8.83 -12.78
C PRO A 273 28.94 -8.47 -11.43
N THR A 274 28.78 -7.22 -10.97
CA THR A 274 29.23 -6.74 -9.67
C THR A 274 28.15 -5.93 -8.98
N ILE A 275 28.24 -5.80 -7.65
CA ILE A 275 27.32 -4.97 -6.86
C ILE A 275 27.42 -3.49 -7.26
N GLU A 276 28.62 -3.00 -7.59
CA GLU A 276 28.79 -1.63 -8.11
C GLU A 276 28.08 -1.44 -9.46
N ALA A 277 28.10 -2.44 -10.35
CA ALA A 277 27.38 -2.39 -11.61
C ALA A 277 25.87 -2.44 -11.39
N PHE A 278 25.41 -3.21 -10.40
CA PHE A 278 24.01 -3.24 -9.99
C PHE A 278 23.55 -1.88 -9.47
N GLU A 279 24.28 -1.29 -8.51
CA GLU A 279 23.97 0.02 -7.93
C GLU A 279 24.02 1.15 -8.97
N GLN A 280 24.93 1.08 -9.96
CA GLN A 280 24.98 2.05 -11.06
C GLN A 280 23.79 1.94 -12.02
N THR A 281 23.35 0.71 -12.27
CA THR A 281 22.21 0.45 -13.15
C THR A 281 20.90 0.89 -12.48
N PHE A 282 20.76 0.57 -11.21
CA PHE A 282 19.56 0.79 -10.41
C PHE A 282 19.74 2.00 -9.48
N LYS A 283 20.38 3.06 -9.97
CA LYS A 283 20.60 4.29 -9.19
C LYS A 283 19.35 5.19 -9.24
N PRO A 284 18.82 5.67 -8.10
CA PRO A 284 17.77 6.70 -8.08
C PRO A 284 18.22 7.96 -8.83
N ALA A 285 17.31 8.59 -9.56
CA ALA A 285 17.60 9.78 -10.36
C ALA A 285 17.84 11.03 -9.49
N ASP A 286 17.21 11.10 -8.31
CA ASP A 286 17.33 12.20 -7.34
C ASP A 286 17.70 11.69 -5.94
N GLU A 287 18.62 12.36 -5.25
CA GLU A 287 19.07 12.02 -3.89
C GLU A 287 18.07 12.41 -2.78
N ASP A 288 16.98 13.14 -3.11
CA ASP A 288 15.98 13.69 -2.18
C ASP A 288 14.61 12.99 -2.23
N ASP A 289 14.42 11.95 -3.07
CA ASP A 289 13.16 11.20 -3.15
C ASP A 289 13.18 10.02 -2.15
N GLU A 290 12.31 10.05 -1.13
CA GLU A 290 12.15 8.96 -0.15
C GLU A 290 11.55 7.68 -0.76
N SER A 291 11.19 7.70 -2.05
CA SER A 291 10.67 6.53 -2.76
C SER A 291 11.82 5.64 -3.27
N SER A 292 11.83 4.35 -2.90
CA SER A 292 12.82 3.34 -3.30
C SER A 292 12.76 2.94 -4.80
N VAL A 293 12.13 3.77 -5.63
CA VAL A 293 11.71 3.43 -6.99
C VAL A 293 12.61 4.10 -8.05
N VAL A 294 13.17 3.31 -8.95
CA VAL A 294 14.09 3.72 -10.01
C VAL A 294 13.47 3.55 -11.39
N SER A 295 13.56 4.57 -12.23
CA SER A 295 13.09 4.51 -13.62
C SER A 295 14.22 4.12 -14.59
N ILE A 296 13.96 3.17 -15.50
CA ILE A 296 14.89 2.75 -16.56
C ILE A 296 14.19 2.84 -17.91
N GLU A 297 14.81 3.53 -18.87
CA GLU A 297 14.35 3.54 -20.26
C GLU A 297 14.74 2.25 -20.98
N THR A 298 13.75 1.55 -21.52
CA THR A 298 13.92 0.33 -22.33
C THR A 298 13.06 0.42 -23.59
N ASP A 299 13.67 0.25 -24.76
CA ASP A 299 13.01 0.21 -26.08
C ASP A 299 11.96 1.33 -26.32
N GLY A 300 12.25 2.55 -25.83
CA GLY A 300 11.37 3.72 -25.99
C GLY A 300 10.24 3.84 -24.95
N SER A 301 10.20 2.97 -23.94
CA SER A 301 9.28 3.02 -22.80
C SER A 301 10.03 3.17 -21.48
N THR A 302 9.46 3.91 -20.51
CA THR A 302 10.05 4.07 -19.18
C THR A 302 9.44 3.03 -18.23
N ARG A 303 10.27 2.16 -17.66
CA ARG A 303 9.86 1.19 -16.64
C ARG A 303 10.30 1.64 -15.25
N TYR A 304 9.55 1.28 -14.22
CA TYR A 304 9.81 1.66 -12.83
C TYR A 304 10.05 0.41 -11.98
N PHE A 305 11.12 0.41 -11.19
CA PHE A 305 11.57 -0.73 -10.38
C PHE A 305 11.77 -0.32 -8.92
N ASP A 306 11.28 -1.14 -7.99
CA ASP A 306 11.57 -1.03 -6.56
C ASP A 306 12.76 -1.93 -6.20
N ILE A 307 13.76 -1.37 -5.49
CA ILE A 307 15.04 -2.05 -5.23
C ILE A 307 15.28 -2.19 -3.73
N THR A 308 15.63 -3.40 -3.30
CA THR A 308 16.04 -3.70 -1.93
C THR A 308 17.44 -4.28 -1.91
N ILE A 309 18.35 -3.73 -1.10
CA ILE A 309 19.73 -4.25 -0.95
C ILE A 309 19.97 -4.60 0.52
N ASN A 310 20.15 -5.89 0.80
CA ASN A 310 20.34 -6.42 2.14
C ASN A 310 21.72 -7.10 2.28
N PRO A 311 22.63 -6.57 3.12
CA PRO A 311 23.89 -7.23 3.43
C PRO A 311 23.65 -8.46 4.33
N MET A 312 24.23 -9.61 3.97
CA MET A 312 24.23 -10.83 4.76
C MET A 312 25.51 -10.91 5.60
N GLY A 313 25.40 -10.99 6.92
CA GLY A 313 26.59 -11.03 7.78
C GLY A 313 26.43 -11.80 9.08
N ILE A 314 27.56 -12.15 9.70
CA ILE A 314 27.64 -12.66 11.07
C ILE A 314 28.46 -11.65 11.88
N GLY A 315 27.83 -10.96 12.83
CA GLY A 315 28.49 -9.88 13.56
C GLY A 315 28.80 -8.69 12.65
N THR A 316 30.08 -8.38 12.43
CA THR A 316 30.53 -7.33 11.49
C THR A 316 31.20 -7.87 10.23
N GLU A 317 31.28 -9.20 10.05
CA GLU A 317 31.77 -9.77 8.81
C GLU A 317 30.62 -9.89 7.81
N ASN A 318 30.74 -9.15 6.69
CA ASN A 318 29.87 -9.30 5.55
C ASN A 318 30.23 -10.60 4.83
N VAL A 319 29.26 -11.50 4.70
CA VAL A 319 29.37 -12.80 4.03
C VAL A 319 28.78 -12.75 2.61
N GLY A 320 28.10 -11.65 2.25
CA GLY A 320 27.63 -11.38 0.88
C GLY A 320 26.50 -10.36 0.87
N THR A 321 26.03 -9.95 -0.29
CA THR A 321 24.90 -9.02 -0.43
C THR A 321 23.80 -9.66 -1.25
N VAL A 322 22.55 -9.57 -0.78
CA VAL A 322 21.37 -9.94 -1.58
C VAL A 322 20.69 -8.68 -2.04
N ALA A 323 20.53 -8.52 -3.35
CA ALA A 323 19.76 -7.44 -3.94
C ALA A 323 18.50 -8.01 -4.61
N GLY A 324 17.35 -7.43 -4.29
CA GLY A 324 16.06 -7.74 -4.89
C GLY A 324 15.58 -6.58 -5.77
N VAL A 325 14.97 -6.91 -6.90
CA VAL A 325 14.35 -5.96 -7.84
C VAL A 325 12.92 -6.40 -8.14
N ARG A 326 11.98 -5.47 -8.02
CA ARG A 326 10.56 -5.68 -8.35
C ARG A 326 10.09 -4.65 -9.37
N ASP A 327 9.39 -5.09 -10.42
CA ASP A 327 8.79 -4.19 -11.42
C ASP A 327 7.46 -3.60 -10.91
N VAL A 328 7.30 -2.28 -10.93
CA VAL A 328 6.12 -1.54 -10.45
C VAL A 328 5.51 -0.61 -11.51
N THR A 329 5.88 -0.80 -12.78
CA THR A 329 5.51 0.09 -13.91
C THR A 329 3.99 0.25 -14.08
N GLU A 330 3.27 -0.87 -14.19
CA GLU A 330 1.81 -0.91 -14.46
C GLU A 330 0.98 -0.18 -13.39
N ARG A 331 1.39 -0.32 -12.12
CA ARG A 331 0.73 0.34 -10.98
C ARG A 331 0.85 1.86 -11.04
N ARG A 332 1.95 2.39 -11.61
CA ARG A 332 2.22 3.83 -11.63
C ARG A 332 1.54 4.54 -12.80
N GLU A 333 1.52 3.92 -13.98
CA GLU A 333 0.85 4.48 -15.16
C GLU A 333 -0.66 4.64 -14.93
N ARG A 334 -1.29 3.65 -14.27
CA ARG A 334 -2.72 3.70 -13.92
C ARG A 334 -3.07 4.81 -12.93
N LYS A 335 -2.18 5.12 -11.98
CA LYS A 335 -2.37 6.21 -11.02
C LYS A 335 -2.35 7.59 -11.69
N ARG A 336 -1.43 7.79 -12.64
CA ARG A 336 -1.24 9.08 -13.32
C ARG A 336 -2.37 9.46 -14.28
N ASP A 337 -2.97 8.48 -14.95
CA ASP A 337 -4.13 8.70 -15.84
C ASP A 337 -5.36 9.22 -15.08
N LEU A 338 -5.58 8.73 -13.85
CA LEU A 338 -6.71 9.14 -13.01
C LEU A 338 -6.58 10.58 -12.49
N GLU A 339 -5.37 11.01 -12.11
CA GLU A 339 -5.12 12.36 -11.60
C GLU A 339 -5.29 13.44 -12.68
N LEU A 340 -4.87 13.18 -13.93
CA LEU A 340 -5.04 14.12 -15.06
C LEU A 340 -6.51 14.35 -15.36
N LYS A 341 -7.27 13.27 -15.32
CA LYS A 341 -8.69 13.26 -15.56
C LYS A 341 -9.40 14.14 -14.52
N GLN A 342 -9.17 13.94 -13.22
CA GLN A 342 -9.85 14.70 -12.13
C GLN A 342 -9.77 16.21 -12.35
N ARG A 343 -8.57 16.70 -12.64
CA ARG A 343 -8.29 18.12 -12.88
C ARG A 343 -9.10 18.74 -14.02
N ALA A 344 -9.40 17.99 -15.09
CA ALA A 344 -10.11 18.52 -16.26
C ALA A 344 -11.61 18.81 -16.02
N MET A 345 -12.27 18.12 -15.07
CA MET A 345 -13.70 18.36 -14.75
C MET A 345 -13.87 19.53 -13.77
N ASP A 346 -12.92 19.67 -12.84
CA ASP A 346 -12.89 20.77 -11.89
C ASP A 346 -12.60 22.11 -12.61
N GLU A 347 -11.70 22.11 -13.61
CA GLU A 347 -11.33 23.32 -14.37
C GLU A 347 -12.35 23.79 -15.44
N ALA A 348 -13.49 23.10 -15.61
CA ALA A 348 -14.50 23.47 -16.62
C ALA A 348 -15.31 24.73 -16.22
N THR A 349 -15.46 25.68 -17.15
CA THR A 349 -16.09 27.00 -16.90
C THR A 349 -17.63 26.96 -16.87
N VAL A 350 -18.25 25.84 -17.24
CA VAL A 350 -19.72 25.64 -17.14
C VAL A 350 -20.08 25.05 -15.78
N GLY A 351 -21.26 25.37 -15.26
CA GLY A 351 -21.77 24.73 -14.06
C GLY A 351 -22.16 23.29 -14.35
N ILE A 352 -21.52 22.34 -13.66
CA ILE A 352 -21.88 20.92 -13.69
C ILE A 352 -22.36 20.55 -12.31
N THR A 353 -23.54 19.97 -12.27
CA THR A 353 -24.18 19.43 -11.07
C THR A 353 -24.60 17.99 -11.32
N ILE A 354 -24.61 17.18 -10.27
CA ILE A 354 -25.24 15.85 -10.29
C ILE A 354 -26.24 15.86 -9.14
N SER A 355 -27.45 15.34 -9.35
CA SER A 355 -28.45 15.16 -8.32
C SER A 355 -28.94 13.72 -8.25
N ASP A 356 -29.38 13.29 -7.09
CA ASP A 356 -29.80 11.91 -6.81
C ASP A 356 -31.33 11.84 -6.71
N PRO A 357 -32.04 11.22 -7.67
CA PRO A 357 -33.49 11.14 -7.66
C PRO A 357 -34.09 10.12 -6.68
N ASP A 358 -33.30 9.16 -6.20
CA ASP A 358 -33.73 8.19 -5.19
C ASP A 358 -33.79 8.84 -3.80
N THR A 359 -33.07 9.96 -3.62
CA THR A 359 -33.14 10.78 -2.41
C THR A 359 -34.33 11.76 -2.45
N GLU A 360 -35.06 11.88 -1.33
CA GLU A 360 -36.23 12.76 -1.20
C GLU A 360 -35.89 14.19 -1.66
N ASP A 361 -36.74 14.73 -2.53
CA ASP A 361 -36.58 16.07 -3.13
C ASP A 361 -35.52 16.19 -4.23
N ASN A 362 -34.85 15.12 -4.68
CA ASN A 362 -33.84 15.10 -5.75
C ASN A 362 -32.70 16.15 -5.54
N PRO A 363 -31.89 16.01 -4.47
CA PRO A 363 -30.85 16.97 -4.10
C PRO A 363 -29.58 16.84 -4.93
N LEU A 364 -28.81 17.93 -5.06
CA LEU A 364 -27.49 17.92 -5.69
C LEU A 364 -26.47 17.14 -4.84
N VAL A 365 -25.76 16.18 -5.42
CA VAL A 365 -24.69 15.36 -4.81
C VAL A 365 -23.29 15.71 -5.32
N TYR A 366 -23.19 16.45 -6.43
CA TYR A 366 -21.92 17.00 -6.91
C TYR A 366 -22.14 18.38 -7.54
N VAL A 367 -21.16 19.27 -7.39
CA VAL A 367 -21.02 20.50 -8.18
C VAL A 367 -19.54 20.78 -8.49
N ASN A 368 -19.22 21.23 -9.70
CA ASN A 368 -17.84 21.62 -10.07
C ASN A 368 -17.51 23.09 -9.71
N ASP A 369 -16.28 23.53 -9.95
CA ASP A 369 -15.89 24.93 -9.69
C ASP A 369 -16.65 25.92 -10.60
N GLY A 370 -16.93 25.57 -11.85
CA GLY A 370 -17.74 26.40 -12.76
C GLY A 370 -19.14 26.73 -12.19
N PHE A 371 -19.77 25.79 -11.49
CA PHE A 371 -21.06 26.03 -10.84
C PHE A 371 -20.93 27.01 -9.66
N VAL A 372 -19.87 26.86 -8.87
CA VAL A 372 -19.57 27.73 -7.72
C VAL A 372 -19.28 29.16 -8.20
N GLU A 373 -18.44 29.31 -9.22
CA GLU A 373 -18.10 30.60 -9.81
C GLU A 373 -19.33 31.29 -10.42
N GLN A 374 -20.16 30.54 -11.17
CA GLN A 374 -21.35 31.10 -11.80
C GLN A 374 -22.42 31.47 -10.77
N THR A 375 -22.70 30.63 -9.78
CA THR A 375 -23.85 30.86 -8.88
C THR A 375 -23.50 31.66 -7.62
N GLY A 376 -22.21 31.75 -7.29
CA GLY A 376 -21.69 32.41 -6.08
C GLY A 376 -21.98 31.65 -4.79
N TYR A 377 -22.56 30.45 -4.88
CA TYR A 377 -22.75 29.55 -3.74
C TYR A 377 -21.57 28.60 -3.63
N SER A 378 -21.05 28.38 -2.42
CA SER A 378 -19.99 27.38 -2.23
C SER A 378 -20.54 25.96 -2.38
N ARG A 379 -19.68 24.98 -2.69
CA ARG A 379 -20.10 23.57 -2.81
C ARG A 379 -20.89 23.11 -1.58
N GLN A 380 -20.40 23.44 -0.38
CA GLN A 380 -21.06 23.10 0.90
C GLN A 380 -22.46 23.71 1.05
N GLU A 381 -22.76 24.84 0.42
CA GLU A 381 -24.06 25.51 0.55
C GLU A 381 -25.15 24.91 -0.36
N VAL A 382 -24.76 24.09 -1.33
CA VAL A 382 -25.63 23.63 -2.43
C VAL A 382 -25.79 22.13 -2.48
N LEU A 383 -24.77 21.37 -2.06
CA LEU A 383 -24.86 19.91 -1.93
C LEU A 383 -25.95 19.55 -0.89
N GLY A 384 -26.73 18.51 -1.16
CA GLY A 384 -27.88 18.11 -0.36
C GLY A 384 -29.14 18.96 -0.57
N ARG A 385 -29.11 19.98 -1.45
CA ARG A 385 -30.29 20.81 -1.77
C ARG A 385 -30.74 20.54 -3.18
N ASN A 386 -32.05 20.53 -3.42
CA ASN A 386 -32.54 20.54 -4.80
C ASN A 386 -32.12 21.86 -5.49
N CYS A 387 -31.58 21.75 -6.70
CA CYS A 387 -31.08 22.88 -7.49
C CYS A 387 -32.11 24.02 -7.71
N ARG A 388 -33.40 23.77 -7.49
CA ARG A 388 -34.47 24.78 -7.54
C ARG A 388 -34.29 25.94 -6.56
N PHE A 389 -33.39 25.85 -5.57
CA PHE A 389 -33.07 27.00 -4.72
C PHE A 389 -32.60 28.21 -5.53
N LEU A 390 -31.99 27.99 -6.70
CA LEU A 390 -31.61 29.07 -7.63
C LEU A 390 -32.82 29.84 -8.17
N GLN A 391 -34.05 29.34 -8.07
CA GLN A 391 -35.26 30.03 -8.54
C GLN A 391 -35.73 31.13 -7.56
N GLY A 392 -35.29 31.10 -6.30
CA GLY A 392 -35.74 32.05 -5.27
C GLY A 392 -37.27 32.06 -5.09
N ASP A 393 -37.86 33.27 -5.14
CA ASP A 393 -39.31 33.51 -5.08
C ASP A 393 -40.00 33.46 -6.47
N ASP A 394 -39.23 33.37 -7.57
CA ASP A 394 -39.72 33.41 -8.97
C ASP A 394 -40.12 32.01 -9.46
N ARG A 395 -41.17 31.45 -8.83
CA ARG A 395 -41.61 30.05 -9.04
C ARG A 395 -42.74 29.87 -10.05
N ASP A 396 -43.30 30.97 -10.56
CA ASP A 396 -44.35 30.99 -11.59
C ASP A 396 -43.72 31.28 -12.97
N GLN A 397 -42.93 30.34 -13.49
CA GLN A 397 -42.38 30.37 -14.85
C GLN A 397 -42.94 29.18 -15.64
N ALA A 398 -43.30 29.36 -16.91
CA ALA A 398 -43.93 28.30 -17.71
C ALA A 398 -42.98 27.10 -17.91
N GLU A 399 -41.70 27.41 -18.08
CA GLU A 399 -40.61 26.46 -18.30
C GLU A 399 -40.33 25.55 -17.08
N LEU A 400 -40.82 25.92 -15.89
CA LEU A 400 -40.72 25.08 -14.70
C LEU A 400 -41.72 23.92 -14.72
N ASP A 401 -42.84 24.06 -15.42
CA ASP A 401 -43.81 22.98 -15.57
C ASP A 401 -43.25 21.93 -16.53
N ASP A 402 -42.62 22.36 -17.64
CA ASP A 402 -41.93 21.48 -18.58
C ASP A 402 -40.79 20.69 -17.90
N LEU A 403 -39.97 21.35 -17.07
CA LEU A 403 -38.91 20.69 -16.29
C LEU A 403 -39.45 19.64 -15.32
N ARG A 404 -40.59 19.89 -14.67
CA ARG A 404 -41.20 18.91 -13.75
C ARG A 404 -41.77 17.72 -14.50
N GLU A 405 -42.38 17.94 -15.66
CA GLU A 405 -42.95 16.87 -16.48
C GLU A 405 -41.85 15.94 -17.00
N ALA A 406 -40.73 16.50 -17.51
CA ALA A 406 -39.61 15.71 -17.98
C ALA A 406 -38.89 14.93 -16.85
N ILE A 407 -38.70 15.54 -15.67
CA ILE A 407 -38.15 14.81 -14.51
C ILE A 407 -39.09 13.66 -14.10
N ALA A 408 -40.41 13.88 -14.09
CA ALA A 408 -41.38 12.82 -13.75
C ALA A 408 -41.47 11.72 -14.82
N ALA A 409 -41.13 12.03 -16.06
CA ALA A 409 -41.08 11.09 -17.18
C ALA A 409 -39.70 10.42 -17.36
N GLU A 410 -38.69 10.80 -16.57
CA GLU A 410 -37.29 10.37 -16.73
C GLU A 410 -36.71 10.69 -18.12
N GLU A 411 -37.11 11.84 -18.67
CA GLU A 411 -36.68 12.32 -19.98
C GLU A 411 -35.63 13.45 -19.85
N PRO A 412 -34.63 13.49 -20.74
CA PRO A 412 -33.69 14.62 -20.79
C PRO A 412 -34.42 15.90 -21.21
N ILE A 413 -34.10 17.02 -20.57
CA ILE A 413 -34.69 18.32 -20.90
C ILE A 413 -33.67 19.46 -20.85
N THR A 414 -33.84 20.45 -21.72
CA THR A 414 -33.14 21.73 -21.63
C THR A 414 -34.15 22.88 -21.54
N VAL A 415 -34.07 23.69 -20.48
CA VAL A 415 -34.94 24.84 -20.24
C VAL A 415 -34.12 26.10 -19.93
N GLU A 416 -34.67 27.27 -20.25
CA GLU A 416 -34.07 28.55 -19.88
C GLU A 416 -34.83 29.16 -18.72
N LEU A 417 -34.24 29.12 -17.54
CA LEU A 417 -34.87 29.57 -16.30
C LEU A 417 -34.30 30.91 -15.84
N ARG A 418 -35.15 31.76 -15.27
CA ARG A 418 -34.67 32.90 -14.48
C ARG A 418 -34.24 32.39 -13.12
N ASN A 419 -32.93 32.48 -12.86
CA ASN A 419 -32.32 32.04 -11.62
C ASN A 419 -31.59 33.21 -10.96
N TYR A 420 -31.22 33.03 -9.69
CA TYR A 420 -30.68 34.07 -8.84
C TYR A 420 -29.43 33.53 -8.16
N ARG A 421 -28.33 34.28 -8.27
CA ARG A 421 -27.09 34.03 -7.56
C ARG A 421 -27.26 34.28 -6.07
N LYS A 422 -26.25 33.91 -5.28
CA LYS A 422 -26.25 34.08 -3.82
C LYS A 422 -26.44 35.53 -3.36
N ASP A 423 -25.91 36.49 -4.10
CA ASP A 423 -26.03 37.92 -3.82
C ASP A 423 -27.38 38.53 -4.24
N GLY A 424 -28.25 37.72 -4.86
CA GLY A 424 -29.57 38.11 -5.37
C GLY A 424 -29.54 38.64 -6.81
N GLU A 425 -28.40 38.63 -7.49
CA GLU A 425 -28.33 38.97 -8.91
C GLU A 425 -29.10 37.94 -9.74
N GLN A 426 -30.01 38.41 -10.59
CA GLN A 426 -30.73 37.55 -11.53
C GLN A 426 -29.81 37.22 -12.71
N PHE A 427 -29.77 35.95 -13.09
CA PHE A 427 -29.14 35.49 -14.31
C PHE A 427 -30.06 34.53 -15.08
N TRP A 428 -29.92 34.49 -16.40
CA TRP A 428 -30.59 33.51 -17.24
C TRP A 428 -29.76 32.22 -17.25
N ASN A 429 -30.32 31.18 -16.65
CA ASN A 429 -29.72 29.87 -16.59
C ASN A 429 -30.30 28.98 -17.69
N ARG A 430 -29.49 28.65 -18.70
CA ARG A 430 -29.82 27.52 -19.57
C ARG A 430 -29.42 26.25 -18.83
N LEU A 431 -30.43 25.56 -18.33
CA LEU A 431 -30.30 24.34 -17.54
C LEU A 431 -30.64 23.13 -18.43
N SER A 432 -29.67 22.25 -18.62
CA SER A 432 -29.89 20.92 -19.20
C SER A 432 -29.85 19.88 -18.09
N VAL A 433 -30.87 19.03 -17.96
CA VAL A 433 -30.95 17.95 -16.96
C VAL A 433 -31.11 16.63 -17.70
N THR A 434 -30.19 15.69 -17.46
CA THR A 434 -30.15 14.39 -18.14
C THR A 434 -30.12 13.26 -17.11
N PRO A 435 -31.03 12.28 -17.17
CA PRO A 435 -31.00 11.09 -16.33
C PRO A 435 -29.83 10.16 -16.71
N VAL A 436 -29.22 9.54 -15.71
CA VAL A 436 -28.13 8.57 -15.81
C VAL A 436 -28.59 7.28 -15.17
N TYR A 437 -28.45 6.18 -15.90
CA TYR A 437 -28.90 4.85 -15.52
C TYR A 437 -27.69 3.93 -15.25
N ASP A 438 -27.90 2.88 -14.47
CA ASP A 438 -26.90 1.85 -14.19
C ASP A 438 -26.88 0.72 -15.26
N GLU A 439 -26.15 -0.38 -15.01
CA GLU A 439 -26.12 -1.53 -15.95
C GLU A 439 -27.41 -2.36 -15.98
N ALA A 440 -28.33 -2.12 -15.03
CA ALA A 440 -29.64 -2.76 -14.93
C ALA A 440 -30.78 -1.92 -15.53
N ASP A 441 -30.47 -0.72 -16.05
CA ASP A 441 -31.40 0.27 -16.62
C ASP A 441 -32.25 1.00 -15.56
N ASP A 442 -31.78 1.01 -14.30
CA ASP A 442 -32.40 1.73 -13.19
C ASP A 442 -31.81 3.16 -13.09
N LEU A 443 -32.68 4.17 -12.97
CA LEU A 443 -32.29 5.58 -12.87
C LEU A 443 -31.45 5.81 -11.61
N THR A 444 -30.20 6.24 -11.77
CA THR A 444 -29.24 6.42 -10.67
C THR A 444 -29.02 7.89 -10.31
N TYR A 445 -28.94 8.79 -11.31
CA TYR A 445 -28.67 10.22 -11.08
C TYR A 445 -29.29 11.10 -12.17
N TYR A 446 -29.40 12.40 -11.90
CA TYR A 446 -29.57 13.42 -12.92
C TYR A 446 -28.31 14.28 -13.01
N ILE A 447 -27.74 14.42 -14.20
CA ILE A 447 -26.66 15.39 -14.46
C ILE A 447 -27.32 16.69 -14.92
N GLY A 448 -27.12 17.76 -14.16
CA GLY A 448 -27.53 19.12 -14.51
C GLY A 448 -26.34 19.94 -15.02
N ILE A 449 -26.40 20.48 -16.23
CA ILE A 449 -25.44 21.45 -16.76
C ILE A 449 -26.11 22.83 -16.77
N GLN A 450 -25.50 23.79 -16.09
CA GLN A 450 -25.93 25.19 -16.01
C GLN A 450 -25.00 26.08 -16.79
N GLN A 451 -25.55 26.84 -17.73
CA GLN A 451 -24.83 27.86 -18.47
C GLN A 451 -25.49 29.22 -18.28
N ASP A 452 -24.69 30.22 -17.92
CA ASP A 452 -25.15 31.60 -17.87
C ASP A 452 -25.28 32.18 -19.28
N VAL A 453 -26.52 32.45 -19.70
CA VAL A 453 -26.85 33.04 -21.00
C VAL A 453 -27.37 34.48 -20.87
N THR A 454 -27.10 35.15 -19.74
CA THR A 454 -27.59 36.51 -19.46
C THR A 454 -27.12 37.52 -20.49
N GLU A 455 -25.83 37.53 -20.85
CA GLU A 455 -25.28 38.45 -21.85
C GLU A 455 -25.93 38.26 -23.23
N GLN A 456 -26.24 37.02 -23.60
CA GLN A 456 -26.92 36.69 -24.85
C GLN A 456 -28.38 37.18 -24.84
N LYS A 457 -29.11 36.99 -23.73
CA LYS A 457 -30.50 37.45 -23.56
C LYS A 457 -30.60 38.98 -23.48
N GLU A 458 -29.64 39.64 -22.85
CA GLU A 458 -29.55 41.10 -22.82
C GLU A 458 -29.28 41.66 -24.21
N LYS A 459 -28.38 41.06 -24.99
CA LYS A 459 -28.17 41.43 -26.40
C LYS A 459 -29.41 41.19 -27.26
N GLU A 460 -30.14 40.09 -27.06
CA GLU A 460 -31.39 39.81 -27.79
C GLU A 460 -32.52 40.79 -27.40
N ARG A 461 -32.60 41.18 -26.12
CA ARG A 461 -33.52 42.22 -25.64
C ARG A 461 -33.12 43.62 -26.08
N GLU A 462 -31.83 43.94 -26.14
CA GLU A 462 -31.33 45.18 -26.73
C GLU A 462 -31.68 45.23 -28.21
N LEU A 463 -31.52 44.13 -28.95
CA LEU A 463 -31.94 44.01 -30.35
C LEU A 463 -33.45 44.20 -30.54
N ARG A 464 -34.28 43.61 -29.66
CA ARG A 464 -35.75 43.78 -29.68
C ARG A 464 -36.19 45.17 -29.24
N ALA A 465 -35.57 45.74 -28.22
CA ALA A 465 -35.84 47.10 -27.75
C ALA A 465 -35.36 48.14 -28.77
N GLU A 466 -34.30 47.84 -29.53
CA GLU A 466 -33.85 48.59 -30.70
C GLU A 466 -34.86 48.49 -31.85
N GLN A 467 -35.42 47.30 -32.14
CA GLN A 467 -36.51 47.11 -33.11
C GLN A 467 -37.83 47.81 -32.71
N GLU A 468 -38.23 47.79 -31.44
CA GLU A 468 -39.42 48.51 -30.95
C GLU A 468 -39.20 50.04 -30.89
N ARG A 469 -37.95 50.48 -30.64
CA ARG A 469 -37.54 51.89 -30.75
C ARG A 469 -37.51 52.37 -32.20
N PHE A 470 -37.28 51.47 -33.16
CA PHE A 470 -37.27 51.74 -34.60
C PHE A 470 -38.64 52.22 -35.13
N GLU A 471 -39.75 51.70 -34.60
CA GLU A 471 -41.10 52.16 -34.98
C GLU A 471 -41.40 53.60 -34.51
N LEU A 472 -40.69 54.09 -33.50
CA LEU A 472 -40.79 55.48 -33.01
C LEU A 472 -39.78 56.43 -33.67
N LEU A 473 -38.77 55.91 -34.38
CA LEU A 473 -37.63 56.67 -34.90
C LEU A 473 -37.85 57.33 -36.27
N THR A 474 -38.98 57.12 -36.95
CA THR A 474 -39.23 57.71 -38.28
C THR A 474 -39.18 59.25 -38.28
N GLU A 475 -39.28 59.89 -37.10
CA GLU A 475 -39.14 61.34 -36.95
C GLU A 475 -37.75 61.82 -36.45
N SER A 476 -36.78 60.95 -36.15
CA SER A 476 -35.46 61.39 -35.61
C SER A 476 -34.21 60.54 -35.91
N VAL A 477 -34.15 59.75 -36.99
CA VAL A 477 -33.07 58.76 -37.19
C VAL A 477 -31.66 59.39 -37.36
N GLU A 478 -30.76 59.14 -36.39
CA GLU A 478 -29.31 59.42 -36.44
C GLU A 478 -28.50 58.30 -37.15
N GLU A 479 -29.12 57.16 -37.47
CA GLU A 479 -28.48 55.94 -37.99
C GLU A 479 -28.33 55.90 -39.52
N TYR A 480 -29.28 56.49 -40.26
CA TYR A 480 -29.21 56.57 -41.72
C TYR A 480 -28.72 57.95 -42.18
N ALA A 481 -27.77 57.96 -43.11
CA ALA A 481 -27.39 59.18 -43.79
C ALA A 481 -28.41 59.50 -44.88
N PHE A 482 -29.22 60.55 -44.64
CA PHE A 482 -30.19 61.08 -45.59
C PHE A 482 -29.64 62.35 -46.25
N ILE A 483 -29.50 62.28 -47.57
CA ILE A 483 -28.87 63.32 -48.37
C ILE A 483 -29.83 63.69 -49.50
N VAL A 484 -30.17 64.97 -49.65
CA VAL A 484 -30.87 65.46 -50.85
C VAL A 484 -29.84 66.16 -51.72
N VAL A 485 -29.84 65.86 -53.03
CA VAL A 485 -29.00 66.52 -54.04
C VAL A 485 -29.89 67.22 -55.05
N ASP A 486 -29.46 68.37 -55.56
CA ASP A 486 -30.20 69.10 -56.61
C ASP A 486 -29.98 68.52 -58.01
N GLU A 487 -30.47 69.23 -59.04
CA GLU A 487 -30.35 68.85 -60.44
C GLU A 487 -28.90 68.84 -60.95
N ASP A 488 -28.03 69.65 -60.34
CA ASP A 488 -26.61 69.75 -60.68
C ASP A 488 -25.75 68.71 -59.93
N GLY A 489 -26.36 67.97 -58.99
CA GLY A 489 -25.71 66.93 -58.19
C GLY A 489 -25.05 67.46 -56.92
N ASP A 490 -25.37 68.68 -56.51
CA ASP A 490 -24.87 69.31 -55.29
C ASP A 490 -25.77 69.03 -54.08
N ILE A 491 -25.18 68.77 -52.93
CA ILE A 491 -25.90 68.41 -51.69
C ILE A 491 -26.69 69.62 -51.15
N ARG A 492 -27.99 69.43 -50.91
CA ARG A 492 -28.96 70.42 -50.39
C ARG A 492 -29.50 70.09 -49.01
N THR A 493 -29.53 68.82 -48.64
CA THR A 493 -29.93 68.39 -47.29
C THR A 493 -28.89 67.44 -46.76
N TRP A 494 -28.59 67.59 -45.46
CA TRP A 494 -27.63 66.78 -44.74
C TRP A 494 -28.14 66.59 -43.31
N ASN A 495 -28.62 65.38 -42.99
CA ASN A 495 -29.10 65.08 -41.64
C ASN A 495 -27.95 64.71 -40.69
N GLU A 496 -28.27 64.50 -39.42
CA GLU A 496 -27.30 64.14 -38.39
C GLU A 496 -26.64 62.78 -38.67
N GLY A 497 -27.39 61.81 -39.20
CA GLY A 497 -26.82 60.53 -39.65
C GLY A 497 -25.80 60.66 -40.79
N ALA A 498 -25.97 61.62 -41.71
CA ALA A 498 -24.97 61.92 -42.72
C ALA A 498 -23.70 62.52 -42.10
N THR A 499 -23.84 63.36 -41.08
CA THR A 499 -22.67 63.90 -40.34
C THR A 499 -21.91 62.80 -39.61
N ASN A 500 -22.60 61.88 -38.95
CA ASN A 500 -21.97 60.77 -38.24
C ASN A 500 -21.28 59.81 -39.22
N LEU A 501 -21.94 59.47 -40.33
CA LEU A 501 -21.44 58.46 -41.26
C LEU A 501 -20.24 58.96 -42.11
N PHE A 502 -20.32 60.18 -42.65
CA PHE A 502 -19.32 60.70 -43.57
C PHE A 502 -18.30 61.66 -42.91
N GLY A 503 -18.53 62.08 -41.67
CA GLY A 503 -17.62 62.96 -40.92
C GLY A 503 -17.61 64.43 -41.38
N TYR A 504 -18.45 64.81 -42.34
CA TYR A 504 -18.64 66.22 -42.72
C TYR A 504 -19.69 66.88 -41.83
N LYS A 505 -19.38 68.07 -41.30
CA LYS A 505 -20.41 68.93 -40.69
C LYS A 505 -21.36 69.44 -41.77
N ALA A 506 -22.65 69.56 -41.46
CA ALA A 506 -23.68 70.04 -42.40
C ALA A 506 -23.28 71.34 -43.12
N GLU A 507 -22.69 72.31 -42.40
CA GLU A 507 -22.22 73.59 -42.97
C GLU A 507 -21.16 73.42 -44.07
N THR A 508 -20.39 72.33 -44.05
CA THR A 508 -19.35 72.00 -45.04
C THR A 508 -19.89 71.11 -46.15
N ALA A 509 -20.84 70.23 -45.82
CA ALA A 509 -21.43 69.29 -46.76
C ALA A 509 -22.44 69.96 -47.72
N LEU A 510 -23.17 70.98 -47.26
CA LEU A 510 -24.14 71.71 -48.08
C LEU A 510 -23.44 72.48 -49.22
N GLY A 511 -23.86 72.22 -50.45
CA GLY A 511 -23.26 72.76 -51.68
C GLY A 511 -22.03 71.99 -52.18
N MET A 512 -21.64 70.90 -51.51
CA MET A 512 -20.59 70.00 -52.00
C MET A 512 -21.16 69.07 -53.09
N PRO A 513 -20.43 68.83 -54.20
CA PRO A 513 -20.85 67.85 -55.18
C PRO A 513 -20.84 66.45 -54.56
N MET A 514 -21.96 65.72 -54.65
CA MET A 514 -22.12 64.39 -54.05
C MET A 514 -21.04 63.39 -54.50
N ALA A 515 -20.49 63.58 -55.71
CA ALA A 515 -19.40 62.77 -56.23
C ALA A 515 -18.19 62.67 -55.29
N HIS A 516 -17.94 63.65 -54.41
CA HIS A 516 -16.85 63.61 -53.43
C HIS A 516 -16.99 62.50 -52.37
N LEU A 517 -18.21 61.97 -52.18
CA LEU A 517 -18.46 60.84 -51.30
C LEU A 517 -18.04 59.49 -51.93
N HIS A 518 -17.62 59.49 -53.20
CA HIS A 518 -17.13 58.32 -53.91
C HIS A 518 -15.60 58.28 -54.02
N PRO A 519 -14.99 57.09 -54.04
CA PRO A 519 -13.58 56.89 -54.36
C PRO A 519 -13.19 57.55 -55.68
N GLU A 520 -11.90 57.91 -55.80
CA GLU A 520 -11.36 58.56 -57.01
C GLU A 520 -11.59 57.73 -58.28
N ALA A 521 -11.49 56.40 -58.18
CA ALA A 521 -11.74 55.49 -59.30
C ALA A 521 -13.20 55.57 -59.80
N ASP A 522 -14.16 55.63 -58.88
CA ASP A 522 -15.59 55.69 -59.20
C ASP A 522 -15.97 57.04 -59.79
N ARG A 523 -15.38 58.13 -59.28
CA ARG A 523 -15.51 59.47 -59.85
C ARG A 523 -15.01 59.52 -61.30
N GLN A 524 -13.84 58.94 -61.59
CA GLN A 524 -13.28 58.92 -62.94
C GLN A 524 -14.09 58.04 -63.91
N SER A 525 -14.74 56.99 -63.41
CA SER A 525 -15.62 56.13 -64.21
C SER A 525 -16.99 56.76 -64.52
N GLY A 526 -17.33 57.87 -63.86
CA GLY A 526 -18.61 58.57 -64.00
C GLY A 526 -19.77 57.90 -63.25
N LEU A 527 -19.49 57.00 -62.29
CA LEU A 527 -20.51 56.28 -61.53
C LEU A 527 -21.52 57.20 -60.81
N PRO A 528 -21.11 58.28 -60.10
CA PRO A 528 -22.05 59.14 -59.37
C PRO A 528 -23.10 59.80 -60.29
N THR A 529 -22.68 60.22 -61.49
CA THR A 529 -23.61 60.82 -62.47
C THR A 529 -24.54 59.76 -63.06
N ARG A 530 -24.05 58.54 -63.30
CA ARG A 530 -24.85 57.45 -63.86
C ARG A 530 -25.96 57.02 -62.91
N VAL A 531 -25.67 56.86 -61.62
CA VAL A 531 -26.67 56.39 -60.64
C VAL A 531 -27.80 57.41 -60.43
N LEU A 532 -27.48 58.71 -60.40
CA LEU A 532 -28.48 59.78 -60.37
C LEU A 532 -29.31 59.83 -61.66
N GLN A 533 -28.66 59.73 -62.82
CA GLN A 533 -29.37 59.70 -64.10
C GLN A 533 -30.31 58.49 -64.23
N GLN A 534 -29.92 57.33 -63.69
CA GLN A 534 -30.77 56.14 -63.64
C GLN A 534 -31.98 56.36 -62.74
N ALA A 535 -31.81 56.92 -61.53
CA ALA A 535 -32.92 57.26 -60.65
C ALA A 535 -33.89 58.24 -61.32
N ARG A 536 -33.39 59.24 -62.06
CA ARG A 536 -34.23 60.17 -62.81
C ARG A 536 -35.07 59.51 -63.90
N ILE A 537 -34.56 58.45 -64.54
CA ILE A 537 -35.27 57.77 -65.64
C ILE A 537 -36.24 56.71 -65.10
N ALA A 538 -35.83 55.98 -64.06
CA ALA A 538 -36.56 54.82 -63.53
C ALA A 538 -37.39 55.13 -62.27
N GLY A 539 -37.30 56.34 -61.72
CA GLY A 539 -37.90 56.75 -60.44
C GLY A 539 -36.99 56.45 -59.24
N GLU A 540 -36.24 55.35 -59.29
CA GLU A 540 -35.27 54.95 -58.28
C GLU A 540 -34.03 54.28 -58.90
N SER A 541 -32.93 54.27 -58.17
CA SER A 541 -31.74 53.45 -58.47
C SER A 541 -31.06 53.04 -57.17
N SER A 542 -30.26 51.98 -57.22
CA SER A 542 -29.44 51.53 -56.10
C SER A 542 -28.00 51.29 -56.56
N ASP A 543 -27.07 51.49 -55.64
CA ASP A 543 -25.63 51.24 -55.84
C ASP A 543 -24.99 50.73 -54.55
N GLU A 544 -24.33 49.59 -54.65
CA GLU A 544 -23.50 49.03 -53.59
C GLU A 544 -22.03 49.25 -53.92
N GLY A 545 -21.31 49.94 -53.05
CA GLY A 545 -19.92 50.26 -53.34
C GLY A 545 -19.21 50.98 -52.21
N ARG A 546 -17.93 51.27 -52.44
CA ARG A 546 -17.13 51.97 -51.44
C ARG A 546 -17.50 53.45 -51.43
N ARG A 547 -17.44 54.05 -50.24
CA ARG A 547 -17.66 55.47 -49.99
C ARG A 547 -16.51 56.02 -49.17
N VAL A 548 -16.26 57.33 -49.33
CA VAL A 548 -15.13 58.02 -48.73
C VAL A 548 -15.64 59.00 -47.68
N ARG A 549 -15.04 58.95 -46.48
CA ARG A 549 -15.29 59.89 -45.38
C ARG A 549 -14.38 61.12 -45.49
N ALA A 550 -14.68 62.16 -44.70
CA ALA A 550 -13.91 63.40 -44.65
C ALA A 550 -12.42 63.22 -44.28
N ASP A 551 -12.08 62.17 -43.52
CA ASP A 551 -10.71 61.83 -43.14
C ASP A 551 -9.96 61.01 -44.21
N GLY A 552 -10.62 60.65 -45.31
CA GLY A 552 -10.09 59.83 -46.39
C GLY A 552 -10.22 58.32 -46.16
N SER A 553 -10.81 57.87 -45.04
CA SER A 553 -11.13 56.46 -44.84
C SER A 553 -12.26 56.01 -45.77
N GLU A 554 -12.18 54.75 -46.20
CA GLU A 554 -13.15 54.14 -47.11
C GLU A 554 -13.98 53.08 -46.36
N PHE A 555 -15.30 53.08 -46.56
CA PHE A 555 -16.22 52.07 -46.04
C PHE A 555 -17.12 51.51 -47.15
N TYR A 556 -17.76 50.38 -46.90
CA TYR A 556 -18.69 49.78 -47.86
C TYR A 556 -20.11 50.24 -47.55
N ALA A 557 -20.84 50.74 -48.53
CA ALA A 557 -22.20 51.24 -48.35
C ALA A 557 -23.17 50.68 -49.38
N ASP A 558 -24.39 50.41 -48.94
CA ASP A 558 -25.56 50.28 -49.82
C ASP A 558 -26.26 51.65 -49.89
N VAL A 559 -26.53 52.14 -51.10
CA VAL A 559 -27.13 53.45 -51.34
C VAL A 559 -28.32 53.34 -52.26
N ARG A 560 -29.46 53.87 -51.81
CA ARG A 560 -30.67 54.02 -52.63
C ARG A 560 -30.89 55.47 -52.98
N TYR A 561 -31.15 55.75 -54.25
CA TYR A 561 -31.47 57.06 -54.80
C TYR A 561 -32.90 57.08 -55.32
N ALA A 562 -33.69 58.10 -54.96
CA ALA A 562 -35.02 58.32 -55.47
C ALA A 562 -35.11 59.71 -56.13
N ALA A 563 -35.77 59.81 -57.28
CA ALA A 563 -36.04 61.09 -57.91
C ALA A 563 -37.08 61.89 -57.10
N LEU A 564 -36.82 63.17 -56.86
CA LEU A 564 -37.74 64.09 -56.21
C LEU A 564 -38.43 64.95 -57.27
N GLU A 565 -39.76 64.89 -57.30
CA GLU A 565 -40.61 65.68 -58.19
C GLU A 565 -41.59 66.53 -57.36
N THR A 566 -42.07 67.63 -57.93
CA THR A 566 -43.16 68.42 -57.36
C THR A 566 -44.52 67.77 -57.67
N ASP A 567 -45.57 68.20 -56.97
CA ASP A 567 -46.95 67.78 -57.24
C ASP A 567 -47.42 68.06 -58.68
N ASP A 568 -46.76 68.98 -59.39
CA ASP A 568 -47.00 69.32 -60.81
C ASP A 568 -46.13 68.49 -61.79
N GLY A 569 -45.35 67.52 -61.29
CA GLY A 569 -44.47 66.65 -62.08
C GLY A 569 -43.14 67.29 -62.52
N GLU A 570 -42.76 68.44 -61.95
CA GLU A 570 -41.48 69.08 -62.22
C GLU A 570 -40.39 68.48 -61.32
N PHE A 571 -39.32 67.96 -61.94
CA PHE A 571 -38.15 67.39 -61.28
C PHE A 571 -37.40 68.45 -60.45
N ARG A 572 -36.95 68.10 -59.24
CA ARG A 572 -36.24 69.01 -58.33
C ARG A 572 -34.90 68.50 -57.80
N GLY A 573 -34.54 67.25 -58.08
CA GLY A 573 -33.32 66.64 -57.58
C GLY A 573 -33.54 65.19 -57.15
N HIS A 574 -32.72 64.69 -56.24
CA HIS A 574 -32.75 63.30 -55.79
C HIS A 574 -32.61 63.23 -54.28
N ALA A 575 -33.30 62.30 -53.64
CA ALA A 575 -33.03 61.89 -52.27
C ALA A 575 -32.17 60.63 -52.28
N ALA A 576 -31.20 60.54 -51.38
CA ALA A 576 -30.34 59.39 -51.19
C ALA A 576 -30.37 58.93 -49.73
N ILE A 577 -30.52 57.63 -49.52
CA ILE A 577 -30.35 56.97 -48.22
C ILE A 577 -29.09 56.11 -48.33
N VAL A 578 -28.12 56.33 -47.45
CA VAL A 578 -26.85 55.60 -47.40
C VAL A 578 -26.79 54.80 -46.10
N ARG A 579 -26.51 53.48 -46.21
CA ARG A 579 -26.31 52.54 -45.09
C ARG A 579 -24.89 51.98 -45.12
N ASP A 580 -24.17 51.96 -44.00
CA ASP A 580 -22.88 51.26 -43.87
C ASP A 580 -23.11 49.75 -43.74
N MET A 581 -22.37 48.94 -44.50
CA MET A 581 -22.48 47.48 -44.55
C MET A 581 -21.20 46.77 -44.04
N THR A 582 -20.30 47.51 -43.37
CA THR A 582 -18.97 47.01 -43.00
C THR A 582 -19.02 45.97 -41.86
N GLU A 583 -19.84 46.16 -40.83
CA GLU A 583 -19.97 45.23 -39.69
C GLU A 583 -20.70 43.93 -40.07
N GLU A 584 -21.79 44.02 -40.81
CA GLU A 584 -22.62 42.87 -41.22
C GLU A 584 -21.82 41.86 -42.08
N ARG A 585 -20.93 42.37 -42.95
CA ARG A 585 -20.01 41.51 -43.74
C ARG A 585 -18.89 40.88 -42.92
N GLN A 586 -18.45 41.51 -41.82
CA GLN A 586 -17.44 40.91 -40.92
C GLN A 586 -18.06 39.83 -40.02
N GLN A 587 -19.31 40.03 -39.59
CA GLN A 587 -20.03 39.09 -38.75
C GLN A 587 -20.36 37.78 -39.49
N ARG A 588 -20.82 37.85 -40.75
CA ARG A 588 -21.10 36.66 -41.58
C ARG A 588 -19.90 35.73 -41.75
N ARG A 589 -18.71 36.29 -42.00
CA ARG A 589 -17.46 35.51 -42.12
C ARG A 589 -17.00 34.89 -40.80
N ARG A 590 -17.40 35.47 -39.66
CA ARG A 590 -17.09 34.93 -38.33
C ARG A 590 -17.96 33.72 -38.02
N THR A 591 -19.23 33.76 -38.41
CA THR A 591 -20.17 32.63 -38.24
C THR A 591 -19.80 31.43 -39.11
N GLU A 592 -19.43 31.65 -40.38
CA GLU A 592 -18.99 30.58 -41.29
C GLU A 592 -17.77 29.82 -40.74
N ARG A 593 -16.74 30.54 -40.24
CA ARG A 593 -15.57 29.92 -39.61
C ARG A 593 -15.89 29.19 -38.30
N PHE A 594 -16.87 29.66 -37.51
CA PHE A 594 -17.24 29.03 -36.25
C PHE A 594 -17.85 27.63 -36.45
N VAL A 595 -18.64 27.44 -37.51
CA VAL A 595 -19.24 26.14 -37.84
C VAL A 595 -18.19 25.18 -38.40
N GLU A 596 -17.23 25.68 -39.20
CA GLU A 596 -16.16 24.87 -39.79
C GLU A 596 -15.12 24.38 -38.75
N GLU A 597 -14.91 25.10 -37.64
CA GLU A 597 -13.91 24.78 -36.61
C GLU A 597 -14.52 24.16 -35.32
N SER A 598 -15.78 23.72 -35.38
CA SER A 598 -16.50 23.14 -34.23
C SER A 598 -16.01 21.73 -33.86
N ASP A 599 -16.06 21.39 -32.56
CA ASP A 599 -15.85 20.02 -32.05
C ASP A 599 -17.09 19.12 -32.21
N ASP A 600 -18.24 19.73 -32.56
CA ASP A 600 -19.44 19.03 -32.99
C ASP A 600 -19.52 19.05 -34.53
N VAL A 601 -19.95 17.93 -35.13
CA VAL A 601 -20.28 17.89 -36.56
C VAL A 601 -21.70 18.38 -36.76
N VAL A 602 -21.86 19.41 -37.58
CA VAL A 602 -23.15 19.99 -37.95
C VAL A 602 -23.51 19.53 -39.35
N SER A 603 -24.71 18.99 -39.51
CA SER A 603 -25.20 18.48 -40.79
C SER A 603 -26.65 18.87 -41.02
N ILE A 604 -27.06 19.00 -42.28
CA ILE A 604 -28.46 19.02 -42.69
C ILE A 604 -28.72 17.73 -43.45
N LEU A 605 -29.75 17.00 -43.04
CA LEU A 605 -30.19 15.76 -43.65
C LEU A 605 -31.54 15.95 -44.37
N ASP A 606 -31.74 15.25 -45.46
CA ASP A 606 -33.04 15.08 -46.09
C ASP A 606 -33.98 14.23 -45.21
N ALA A 607 -35.28 14.25 -45.53
CA ALA A 607 -36.30 13.50 -44.78
C ALA A 607 -36.13 11.97 -44.81
N ASP A 608 -35.21 11.43 -45.62
CA ASP A 608 -34.85 10.02 -45.68
C ASP A 608 -33.52 9.69 -44.98
N GLY A 609 -32.87 10.67 -44.35
CA GLY A 609 -31.62 10.50 -43.61
C GLY A 609 -30.36 10.60 -44.47
N THR A 610 -30.48 11.20 -45.65
CA THR A 610 -29.36 11.48 -46.57
C THR A 610 -28.70 12.82 -46.24
N PHE A 611 -27.38 12.92 -46.28
CA PHE A 611 -26.66 14.17 -46.04
C PHE A 611 -26.80 15.19 -47.19
N ASP A 612 -27.48 16.32 -46.95
CA ASP A 612 -27.56 17.47 -47.89
C ASP A 612 -26.48 18.52 -47.60
N TYR A 613 -26.13 18.68 -46.32
CA TYR A 613 -24.98 19.47 -45.86
C TYR A 613 -24.27 18.75 -44.72
N ILE A 614 -22.95 18.90 -44.65
CA ILE A 614 -22.14 18.49 -43.51
C ILE A 614 -20.96 19.46 -43.36
N SER A 615 -20.69 19.89 -42.13
CA SER A 615 -19.60 20.78 -41.80
C SER A 615 -18.25 20.08 -41.95
N GLY A 616 -17.20 20.83 -42.29
CA GLY A 616 -15.83 20.32 -42.40
C GLY A 616 -15.28 19.74 -41.09
N SER A 617 -15.96 19.94 -39.95
CA SER A 617 -15.60 19.27 -38.69
C SER A 617 -15.77 17.75 -38.71
N ALA A 618 -16.53 17.20 -39.66
CA ALA A 618 -16.63 15.76 -39.88
C ALA A 618 -15.26 15.10 -40.12
N ASP A 619 -14.35 15.81 -40.80
CA ASP A 619 -13.01 15.34 -41.14
C ASP A 619 -12.18 14.99 -39.91
N HIS A 620 -12.26 15.80 -38.84
CA HIS A 620 -11.46 15.59 -37.62
C HIS A 620 -12.22 14.90 -36.48
N VAL A 621 -13.54 15.07 -36.38
CA VAL A 621 -14.36 14.46 -35.31
C VAL A 621 -14.71 13.00 -35.65
N LEU A 622 -15.15 12.75 -36.89
CA LEU A 622 -15.59 11.41 -37.32
C LEU A 622 -14.52 10.70 -38.16
N GLY A 623 -13.50 11.43 -38.62
CA GLY A 623 -12.42 10.89 -39.46
C GLY A 623 -12.84 10.61 -40.91
N HIS A 624 -14.04 11.06 -41.33
CA HIS A 624 -14.55 10.93 -42.69
C HIS A 624 -14.48 12.25 -43.42
N ASP A 625 -14.09 12.21 -44.70
CA ASP A 625 -14.13 13.39 -45.57
C ASP A 625 -15.57 13.88 -45.75
N SER A 626 -15.81 15.12 -45.32
CA SER A 626 -17.11 15.80 -45.40
C SER A 626 -17.71 15.75 -46.82
N ASP A 627 -16.90 15.91 -47.87
CA ASP A 627 -17.36 15.81 -49.26
C ASP A 627 -17.78 14.38 -49.66
N ALA A 628 -17.22 13.35 -49.02
CA ALA A 628 -17.54 11.95 -49.29
C ALA A 628 -18.81 11.47 -48.58
N LEU A 629 -19.23 12.18 -47.53
CA LEU A 629 -20.47 11.89 -46.79
C LEU A 629 -21.70 12.56 -47.41
N LEU A 630 -21.53 13.61 -48.24
CA LEU A 630 -22.64 14.22 -48.97
C LEU A 630 -23.34 13.19 -49.87
N GLU A 631 -24.68 13.24 -49.91
CA GLU A 631 -25.55 12.29 -50.61
C GLU A 631 -25.52 10.83 -50.09
N GLU A 632 -24.78 10.52 -49.02
CA GLU A 632 -24.79 9.21 -48.36
C GLU A 632 -25.81 9.16 -47.22
N SER A 633 -26.15 7.96 -46.74
CA SER A 633 -27.09 7.78 -45.63
C SER A 633 -26.41 7.69 -44.28
N LEU A 634 -26.89 8.46 -43.30
CA LEU A 634 -26.45 8.39 -41.89
C LEU A 634 -26.49 6.95 -41.34
N PHE A 635 -27.51 6.18 -41.70
CA PHE A 635 -27.76 4.86 -41.11
C PHE A 635 -26.73 3.80 -41.50
N ASP A 636 -25.99 4.01 -42.59
CA ASP A 636 -24.99 3.06 -43.05
C ASP A 636 -23.74 3.06 -42.16
N TYR A 637 -23.47 4.16 -41.47
CA TYR A 637 -22.34 4.35 -40.57
C TYR A 637 -22.64 4.03 -39.10
N LEU A 638 -23.86 3.59 -38.78
CA LEU A 638 -24.26 3.23 -37.42
C LEU A 638 -24.06 1.73 -37.13
N HIS A 639 -23.62 1.44 -35.91
CA HIS A 639 -23.44 0.07 -35.41
C HIS A 639 -24.75 -0.74 -35.55
N PRO A 640 -24.71 -2.01 -36.00
CA PRO A 640 -25.92 -2.79 -36.29
C PRO A 640 -26.93 -2.91 -35.15
N SER A 641 -26.48 -2.95 -33.89
CA SER A 641 -27.38 -2.99 -32.72
C SER A 641 -28.08 -1.66 -32.44
N ASP A 642 -27.50 -0.55 -32.89
CA ASP A 642 -27.95 0.80 -32.55
C ASP A 642 -28.77 1.39 -33.71
N ARG A 643 -28.48 0.95 -34.95
CA ARG A 643 -29.14 1.40 -36.18
C ARG A 643 -30.66 1.44 -36.10
N LYS A 644 -31.29 0.39 -35.55
CA LYS A 644 -32.77 0.35 -35.46
C LYS A 644 -33.30 1.45 -34.55
N ARG A 645 -32.70 1.60 -33.36
CA ARG A 645 -33.10 2.58 -32.35
C ARG A 645 -32.89 4.01 -32.86
N VAL A 646 -31.74 4.27 -33.48
CA VAL A 646 -31.41 5.59 -34.05
C VAL A 646 -32.29 5.92 -35.26
N MET A 647 -32.62 4.93 -36.10
CA MET A 647 -33.52 5.15 -37.24
C MET A 647 -34.96 5.44 -36.81
N GLU A 648 -35.47 4.76 -35.78
CA GLU A 648 -36.77 5.06 -35.17
C GLU A 648 -36.77 6.51 -34.65
N ALA A 649 -35.77 6.87 -33.84
CA ALA A 649 -35.60 8.23 -33.32
C ALA A 649 -35.49 9.30 -34.42
N PHE A 650 -34.76 9.03 -35.52
CA PHE A 650 -34.65 9.99 -36.63
C PHE A 650 -36.00 10.21 -37.34
N PHE A 651 -36.77 9.16 -37.62
CA PHE A 651 -38.06 9.32 -38.28
C PHE A 651 -39.12 9.95 -37.38
N ASP A 652 -39.04 9.72 -36.07
CA ASP A 652 -39.85 10.47 -35.11
C ASP A 652 -39.54 11.97 -35.20
N CYS A 653 -38.26 12.37 -35.39
CA CYS A 653 -37.88 13.76 -35.65
C CYS A 653 -38.42 14.28 -36.99
N VAL A 654 -38.48 13.46 -38.04
CA VAL A 654 -39.03 13.89 -39.33
C VAL A 654 -40.53 14.19 -39.24
N GLU A 655 -41.27 13.47 -38.38
CA GLU A 655 -42.70 13.66 -38.17
C GLU A 655 -43.02 14.80 -37.19
N ASP A 656 -42.15 15.05 -36.21
CA ASP A 656 -42.29 16.11 -35.21
C ASP A 656 -41.59 17.41 -35.65
N ILE A 657 -42.33 18.52 -35.70
CA ILE A 657 -41.84 19.84 -36.14
C ILE A 657 -41.33 20.67 -34.95
N GLU A 658 -41.64 20.29 -33.71
CA GLU A 658 -41.32 21.09 -32.51
C GLU A 658 -40.26 20.44 -31.59
N GLY A 659 -39.97 19.14 -31.72
CA GLY A 659 -39.05 18.38 -30.87
C GLY A 659 -37.59 18.28 -31.35
N ASP A 660 -36.65 18.30 -30.39
CA ASP A 660 -35.25 17.89 -30.59
C ASP A 660 -35.11 16.45 -30.10
N ILE A 661 -34.54 15.57 -30.91
CA ILE A 661 -34.31 14.18 -30.53
C ILE A 661 -32.82 13.98 -30.31
N GLU A 662 -32.46 13.62 -29.09
CA GLU A 662 -31.10 13.31 -28.68
C GLU A 662 -30.97 11.81 -28.41
N ILE A 663 -30.02 11.16 -29.08
CA ILE A 663 -29.84 9.72 -28.99
C ILE A 663 -28.36 9.36 -29.07
N GLU A 664 -27.90 8.55 -28.14
CA GLU A 664 -26.57 7.97 -28.23
C GLU A 664 -26.55 6.79 -29.20
N GLY A 665 -25.50 6.69 -30.01
CA GLY A 665 -25.26 5.57 -30.90
C GLY A 665 -23.77 5.37 -31.13
N ARG A 666 -23.39 4.18 -31.59
CA ARG A 666 -22.02 3.97 -32.06
C ARG A 666 -21.93 4.26 -33.54
N PHE A 667 -21.02 5.17 -33.89
CA PHE A 667 -20.74 5.58 -35.26
C PHE A 667 -19.38 5.02 -35.69
N GLU A 668 -19.30 4.51 -36.91
CA GLU A 668 -18.06 4.00 -37.49
C GLU A 668 -17.18 5.17 -37.93
N SER A 669 -16.00 5.32 -37.32
CA SER A 669 -15.02 6.33 -37.73
C SER A 669 -14.40 6.01 -39.10
N GLY A 670 -13.71 6.98 -39.70
CA GLY A 670 -12.91 6.75 -40.92
C GLY A 670 -11.77 5.73 -40.77
N SER A 671 -11.42 5.33 -39.53
CA SER A 671 -10.48 4.24 -39.22
C SER A 671 -11.16 2.89 -38.95
N SER A 672 -12.48 2.79 -39.09
CA SER A 672 -13.31 1.62 -38.73
C SER A 672 -13.30 1.26 -37.23
N GLU A 673 -13.11 2.25 -36.35
CA GLU A 673 -13.33 2.13 -34.91
C GLU A 673 -14.74 2.62 -34.54
N TRP A 674 -15.32 2.10 -33.46
CA TRP A 674 -16.64 2.53 -32.99
C TRP A 674 -16.50 3.70 -32.02
N LEU A 675 -16.90 4.89 -32.46
CA LEU A 675 -17.01 6.07 -31.62
C LEU A 675 -18.37 6.04 -30.91
N ASN A 676 -18.39 6.31 -29.61
CA ASN A 676 -19.66 6.60 -28.94
C ASN A 676 -20.02 8.03 -29.29
N VAL A 677 -21.04 8.21 -30.13
CA VAL A 677 -21.50 9.54 -30.52
C VAL A 677 -22.85 9.83 -29.88
N ASN A 678 -23.01 11.07 -29.45
CA ASN A 678 -24.30 11.64 -29.15
C ASN A 678 -24.83 12.32 -30.43
N ILE A 679 -26.01 11.87 -30.89
CA ILE A 679 -26.67 12.31 -32.11
C ILE A 679 -27.87 13.15 -31.71
N ARG A 680 -27.87 14.43 -32.02
CA ARG A 680 -29.03 15.31 -31.82
C ARG A 680 -29.60 15.76 -33.15
N CYS A 681 -30.89 15.54 -33.39
CA CYS A 681 -31.57 15.97 -34.60
C CYS A 681 -32.76 16.88 -34.31
N ARG A 682 -33.01 17.84 -35.20
CA ARG A 682 -34.14 18.78 -35.15
C ARG A 682 -34.72 18.96 -36.54
N ASN A 683 -36.04 18.97 -36.63
CA ASN A 683 -36.74 19.22 -37.88
C ASN A 683 -36.79 20.71 -38.22
N MET A 684 -36.15 21.11 -39.32
CA MET A 684 -36.10 22.49 -39.80
C MET A 684 -36.79 22.64 -41.16
N ARG A 685 -37.61 21.68 -41.58
CA ARG A 685 -38.30 21.70 -42.89
C ARG A 685 -39.35 22.79 -43.03
N ALA A 686 -39.81 23.36 -41.93
CA ALA A 686 -40.72 24.51 -41.93
C ALA A 686 -39.99 25.86 -42.02
N ASP A 687 -38.65 25.87 -41.92
CA ASP A 687 -37.81 27.05 -41.98
C ASP A 687 -37.18 27.18 -43.37
N ASP A 688 -37.67 28.14 -44.16
CA ASP A 688 -37.26 28.42 -45.56
C ASP A 688 -35.73 28.48 -45.80
N PRO A 689 -34.86 28.92 -44.86
CA PRO A 689 -33.41 28.95 -45.05
C PRO A 689 -32.69 27.60 -44.89
N ILE A 690 -33.30 26.61 -44.22
CA ILE A 690 -32.65 25.31 -43.92
C ILE A 690 -33.33 24.16 -44.67
N ASP A 691 -34.67 24.14 -44.72
CA ASP A 691 -35.49 23.15 -45.46
C ASP A 691 -34.99 21.68 -45.34
N GLY A 692 -34.70 21.23 -44.12
CA GLY A 692 -34.12 19.89 -43.86
C GLY A 692 -34.14 19.50 -42.38
N ILE A 693 -33.47 18.40 -42.02
CA ILE A 693 -33.29 17.95 -40.63
C ILE A 693 -31.88 18.32 -40.16
N LEU A 694 -31.77 19.24 -39.21
CA LEU A 694 -30.50 19.67 -38.65
C LEU A 694 -29.98 18.61 -37.66
N LEU A 695 -28.76 18.12 -37.86
CA LEU A 695 -28.12 17.06 -37.08
C LEU A 695 -26.81 17.57 -36.46
N TYR A 696 -26.61 17.30 -35.18
CA TYR A 696 -25.36 17.47 -34.44
C TYR A 696 -24.82 16.11 -34.01
N LEU A 697 -23.54 15.83 -34.30
CA LEU A 697 -22.84 14.63 -33.84
C LEU A 697 -21.65 15.03 -32.94
N ARG A 698 -21.61 14.52 -31.71
CA ARG A 698 -20.52 14.74 -30.73
C ARG A 698 -19.92 13.41 -30.29
N ASP A 699 -18.59 13.27 -30.28
CA ASP A 699 -17.90 12.12 -29.69
C ASP A 699 -17.85 12.23 -28.14
N VAL A 700 -18.27 11.17 -27.44
CA VAL A 700 -18.33 11.07 -25.97
C VAL A 700 -17.56 9.86 -25.42
N THR A 701 -16.69 9.25 -26.23
CA THR A 701 -15.99 7.99 -25.90
C THR A 701 -15.15 8.07 -24.61
N ASP A 702 -14.33 9.11 -24.45
CA ASP A 702 -13.39 9.24 -23.32
C ASP A 702 -14.07 9.40 -21.93
N SER A 703 -15.28 9.97 -21.90
CA SER A 703 -16.02 10.21 -20.67
C SER A 703 -16.49 8.91 -20.02
N LYS A 704 -16.98 7.94 -20.82
CA LYS A 704 -17.54 6.68 -20.32
C LYS A 704 -16.50 5.74 -19.72
N GLU A 705 -15.25 5.76 -20.19
CA GLU A 705 -14.23 4.86 -19.66
C GLU A 705 -13.73 5.23 -18.26
N ARG A 706 -13.95 6.48 -17.83
CA ARG A 706 -13.37 7.03 -16.61
C ARG A 706 -14.17 6.72 -15.35
N THR A 707 -15.50 6.84 -15.42
CA THR A 707 -16.40 6.63 -14.27
C THR A 707 -16.30 5.20 -13.73
N ARG A 708 -16.33 4.21 -14.63
CA ARG A 708 -16.16 2.78 -14.28
C ARG A 708 -14.85 2.47 -13.54
N ARG A 709 -13.82 3.30 -13.67
CA ARG A 709 -12.52 3.06 -13.00
C ARG A 709 -12.50 3.52 -11.55
N LEU A 710 -13.32 4.50 -11.14
CA LEU A 710 -13.30 5.08 -9.79
C LEU A 710 -14.07 4.23 -8.78
N GLU A 711 -15.25 3.75 -9.14
CA GLU A 711 -16.07 2.84 -8.32
C GLU A 711 -15.33 1.54 -8.04
N ALA A 712 -14.63 1.01 -9.05
CA ALA A 712 -13.80 -0.18 -8.89
C ALA A 712 -12.66 -0.02 -7.86
N ILE A 713 -12.18 1.20 -7.58
CA ILE A 713 -11.09 1.44 -6.63
C ILE A 713 -11.62 1.59 -5.20
N PHE A 714 -12.71 2.33 -5.01
CA PHE A 714 -13.31 2.57 -3.70
C PHE A 714 -13.90 1.27 -3.10
N ASN A 715 -14.64 0.52 -3.92
CA ASN A 715 -15.23 -0.77 -3.51
C ASN A 715 -14.27 -1.96 -3.67
N GLY A 716 -13.21 -1.83 -4.48
CA GLY A 716 -12.19 -2.87 -4.65
C GLY A 716 -11.18 -2.99 -3.48
N THR A 717 -11.31 -2.17 -2.43
CA THR A 717 -10.37 -2.14 -1.30
C THR A 717 -10.87 -2.99 -0.13
N PHE A 718 -10.08 -3.97 0.33
CA PHE A 718 -10.37 -4.84 1.48
C PHE A 718 -10.33 -4.16 2.86
N GLN A 719 -10.19 -2.84 2.94
CA GLN A 719 -10.20 -2.07 4.19
C GLN A 719 -11.52 -1.35 4.34
N PHE A 720 -12.00 -1.25 5.58
CA PHE A 720 -13.18 -0.45 5.91
C PHE A 720 -12.82 1.01 5.68
N THR A 721 -13.46 1.66 4.73
CA THR A 721 -13.17 3.06 4.41
C THR A 721 -14.47 3.83 4.42
N GLY A 722 -14.47 4.90 5.20
CA GLY A 722 -15.59 5.83 5.27
C GLY A 722 -15.12 7.26 5.04
N LEU A 723 -15.97 8.04 4.39
CA LEU A 723 -15.84 9.48 4.24
C LEU A 723 -16.85 10.11 5.20
N LEU A 724 -16.43 11.13 5.94
CA LEU A 724 -17.28 11.84 6.88
C LEU A 724 -17.10 13.34 6.76
N GLU A 725 -18.14 14.06 7.11
CA GLU A 725 -18.05 15.49 7.37
C GLU A 725 -17.24 15.78 8.66
N PRO A 726 -16.69 16.99 8.83
CA PRO A 726 -15.99 17.39 10.06
C PRO A 726 -16.84 17.28 11.33
N ASP A 727 -18.16 17.29 11.22
CA ASP A 727 -19.07 17.10 12.35
C ASP A 727 -19.34 15.62 12.70
N SER A 728 -18.67 14.69 12.01
CA SER A 728 -18.77 13.23 12.13
C SER A 728 -19.90 12.57 11.34
N THR A 729 -20.65 13.28 10.49
CA THR A 729 -21.70 12.66 9.67
C THR A 729 -21.11 11.78 8.58
N VAL A 730 -21.62 10.56 8.41
CA VAL A 730 -21.12 9.62 7.40
C VAL A 730 -21.59 10.02 6.00
N ILE A 731 -20.66 10.32 5.10
CA ILE A 731 -20.92 10.64 3.69
C ILE A 731 -21.03 9.36 2.87
N GLU A 732 -20.07 8.46 3.05
CA GLU A 732 -19.95 7.27 2.21
C GLU A 732 -19.15 6.21 2.95
N VAL A 733 -19.48 4.94 2.74
CA VAL A 733 -18.74 3.82 3.29
C VAL A 733 -18.65 2.73 2.22
N ASN A 734 -17.44 2.21 2.00
CA ASN A 734 -17.24 1.17 1.01
C ASN A 734 -17.89 -0.16 1.40
N ASP A 735 -18.16 -1.00 0.39
CA ASP A 735 -18.92 -2.24 0.56
C ASP A 735 -18.27 -3.18 1.59
N ALA A 736 -16.94 -3.21 1.67
CA ALA A 736 -16.19 -4.02 2.64
C ALA A 736 -16.60 -3.75 4.11
N ALA A 737 -16.93 -2.51 4.47
CA ALA A 737 -17.35 -2.17 5.83
C ALA A 737 -18.84 -2.48 6.09
N LEU A 738 -19.69 -2.33 5.07
CA LEU A 738 -21.12 -2.66 5.13
C LEU A 738 -21.32 -4.18 5.24
N GLU A 739 -20.63 -4.96 4.40
CA GLU A 739 -20.61 -6.42 4.44
C GLU A 739 -20.11 -6.94 5.80
N PHE A 740 -19.02 -6.36 6.31
CA PHE A 740 -18.47 -6.71 7.62
C PHE A 740 -19.47 -6.46 8.76
N GLY A 741 -20.19 -5.34 8.72
CA GLY A 741 -21.22 -4.99 9.69
C GLY A 741 -22.52 -5.78 9.54
N GLY A 742 -22.81 -6.28 8.33
CA GLY A 742 -24.12 -6.80 7.95
C GLY A 742 -25.19 -5.71 7.94
N PHE A 743 -24.80 -4.48 7.59
CA PHE A 743 -25.69 -3.31 7.56
C PHE A 743 -25.92 -2.87 6.13
N GLU A 744 -27.17 -2.54 5.81
CA GLU A 744 -27.48 -1.86 4.55
C GLU A 744 -26.97 -0.41 4.63
N ARG A 745 -26.48 0.09 3.49
CA ARG A 745 -25.86 1.41 3.35
C ARG A 745 -26.69 2.54 3.96
N GLU A 746 -28.00 2.48 3.75
CA GLU A 746 -29.00 3.44 4.23
C GLU A 746 -29.08 3.56 5.77
N ASN A 747 -28.66 2.54 6.51
CA ASN A 747 -28.69 2.56 7.98
C ASN A 747 -27.44 3.20 8.61
N VAL A 748 -26.50 3.65 7.78
CA VAL A 748 -25.20 4.16 8.22
C VAL A 748 -24.91 5.52 7.62
N VAL A 749 -25.11 5.67 6.30
CA VAL A 749 -24.88 6.92 5.59
C VAL A 749 -25.88 7.97 6.04
N GLY A 750 -25.41 9.20 6.30
CA GLY A 750 -26.21 10.32 6.80
C GLY A 750 -26.37 10.37 8.33
N GLU A 751 -25.99 9.30 9.05
CA GLU A 751 -25.99 9.29 10.51
C GLU A 751 -24.61 9.71 11.07
N PRO A 752 -24.53 10.26 12.29
CA PRO A 752 -23.25 10.49 12.93
C PRO A 752 -22.51 9.17 13.10
N PHE A 753 -21.24 9.13 12.69
CA PHE A 753 -20.47 7.88 12.65
C PHE A 753 -20.35 7.20 14.02
N TYR A 754 -20.37 7.97 15.11
CA TYR A 754 -20.38 7.40 16.45
C TYR A 754 -21.73 6.77 16.83
N GLU A 755 -22.84 7.13 16.20
CA GLU A 755 -24.16 6.49 16.40
C GLU A 755 -24.32 5.24 15.53
N ALA A 756 -23.42 5.03 14.56
CA ALA A 756 -23.46 3.88 13.69
C ALA A 756 -23.46 2.54 14.49
N PRO A 757 -24.18 1.50 14.00
CA PRO A 757 -24.38 0.25 14.74
C PRO A 757 -23.10 -0.44 15.22
N TRP A 758 -21.98 -0.21 14.53
CA TRP A 758 -20.63 -0.68 14.86
C TRP A 758 -20.18 -0.38 16.30
N TRP A 759 -20.59 0.75 16.87
CA TRP A 759 -20.08 1.28 18.15
C TRP A 759 -21.07 1.14 19.32
N THR A 760 -22.28 0.65 19.05
CA THR A 760 -23.38 0.59 20.03
C THR A 760 -23.18 -0.45 21.14
N HIS A 761 -22.15 -1.29 21.03
CA HIS A 761 -21.88 -2.38 21.97
C HIS A 761 -21.22 -1.91 23.29
N SER A 762 -20.63 -0.70 23.32
CA SER A 762 -19.93 -0.17 24.50
C SER A 762 -19.95 1.36 24.55
N GLU A 763 -20.48 1.94 25.63
CA GLU A 763 -20.43 3.40 25.86
C GLU A 763 -18.99 3.94 25.93
N GLU A 764 -18.03 3.16 26.44
CA GLU A 764 -16.63 3.57 26.52
C GLU A 764 -15.99 3.70 25.13
N VAL A 765 -16.29 2.74 24.24
CA VAL A 765 -15.82 2.75 22.84
C VAL A 765 -16.45 3.92 22.09
N ASN A 766 -17.76 4.11 22.25
CA ASN A 766 -18.50 5.22 21.63
C ASN A 766 -17.90 6.59 21.99
N ASN A 767 -17.66 6.84 23.28
CA ASN A 767 -17.03 8.09 23.75
C ASN A 767 -15.61 8.30 23.18
N ARG A 768 -14.83 7.21 23.00
CA ARG A 768 -13.50 7.29 22.36
C ARG A 768 -13.58 7.62 20.88
N ILE A 769 -14.58 7.10 20.17
CA ILE A 769 -14.82 7.43 18.75
C ILE A 769 -15.20 8.90 18.63
N GLN A 770 -16.09 9.41 19.49
CA GLN A 770 -16.43 10.84 19.53
C GLN A 770 -15.22 11.75 19.79
N ASP A 771 -14.37 11.43 20.77
CA ASP A 771 -13.13 12.20 21.04
C ASP A 771 -12.18 12.19 19.84
N ALA A 772 -12.05 11.05 19.17
CA ALA A 772 -11.18 10.90 18.02
C ALA A 772 -11.64 11.73 16.82
N LEU A 773 -12.94 11.73 16.54
CA LEU A 773 -13.54 12.51 15.46
C LEU A 773 -13.44 14.00 15.74
N ALA A 774 -13.69 14.43 16.99
CA ALA A 774 -13.56 15.84 17.38
C ALA A 774 -12.12 16.35 17.23
N ARG A 775 -11.12 15.57 17.66
CA ARG A 775 -9.70 15.94 17.48
C ARG A 775 -9.28 15.94 16.02
N ALA A 776 -9.81 15.02 15.22
CA ALA A 776 -9.56 15.01 13.78
C ALA A 776 -10.19 16.21 13.08
N ALA A 777 -11.38 16.64 13.50
CA ALA A 777 -12.01 17.87 13.01
C ALA A 777 -11.18 19.13 13.33
N GLU A 778 -10.34 19.11 14.38
CA GLU A 778 -9.36 20.17 14.69
C GLU A 778 -8.05 20.06 13.88
N GLY A 779 -7.94 19.07 12.97
CA GLY A 779 -6.78 18.87 12.10
C GLY A 779 -5.76 17.84 12.61
N GLU A 780 -6.06 17.10 13.68
CA GLU A 780 -5.18 16.07 14.22
C GLU A 780 -5.40 14.71 13.54
N PHE A 781 -4.34 14.06 13.05
CA PHE A 781 -4.42 12.66 12.66
C PHE A 781 -4.53 11.75 13.90
N VAL A 782 -5.61 10.98 14.01
CA VAL A 782 -5.86 10.09 15.15
C VAL A 782 -5.84 8.64 14.69
N ARG A 783 -5.08 7.77 15.37
CA ARG A 783 -5.05 6.32 15.10
C ARG A 783 -4.91 5.53 16.39
N TYR A 784 -5.73 4.49 16.55
CA TYR A 784 -5.68 3.59 17.69
C TYR A 784 -6.43 2.29 17.42
N GLU A 785 -6.16 1.28 18.24
CA GLU A 785 -6.89 0.01 18.22
C GLU A 785 -8.19 0.10 19.03
N THR A 786 -9.28 -0.40 18.46
CA THR A 786 -10.60 -0.43 19.10
C THR A 786 -11.39 -1.66 18.67
N ASP A 787 -12.39 -2.04 19.46
CA ASP A 787 -13.32 -3.11 19.11
C ASP A 787 -14.51 -2.55 18.33
N VAL A 788 -14.99 -3.33 17.38
CA VAL A 788 -16.08 -2.99 16.46
C VAL A 788 -17.04 -4.18 16.38
N LYS A 789 -18.34 -3.91 16.26
CA LYS A 789 -19.36 -4.95 16.11
C LYS A 789 -19.59 -5.29 14.64
N GLY A 790 -19.18 -6.48 14.21
CA GLY A 790 -19.50 -7.06 12.90
C GLY A 790 -20.69 -8.03 12.96
N ALA A 791 -21.07 -8.58 11.81
CA ALA A 791 -22.18 -9.53 11.68
C ALA A 791 -21.98 -10.83 12.49
N GLU A 792 -20.73 -11.32 12.57
CA GLU A 792 -20.36 -12.56 13.27
C GLU A 792 -19.96 -12.34 14.73
N GLY A 793 -19.91 -11.10 15.22
CA GLY A 793 -19.52 -10.77 16.60
C GLY A 793 -18.60 -9.55 16.71
N LEU A 794 -17.90 -9.42 17.83
CA LEU A 794 -16.93 -8.34 18.04
C LEU A 794 -15.60 -8.68 17.35
N ALA A 795 -15.07 -7.72 16.60
CA ALA A 795 -13.74 -7.78 15.99
C ALA A 795 -12.89 -6.62 16.51
N THR A 796 -11.57 -6.76 16.50
CA THR A 796 -10.64 -5.68 16.83
C THR A 796 -10.08 -5.09 15.55
N ILE A 797 -10.23 -3.77 15.38
CA ILE A 797 -9.71 -3.03 14.23
C ILE A 797 -8.59 -2.06 14.65
N ASP A 798 -7.66 -1.83 13.72
CA ASP A 798 -6.79 -0.66 13.72
C ASP A 798 -7.55 0.48 13.03
N PHE A 799 -8.05 1.42 13.83
CA PHE A 799 -8.91 2.50 13.40
C PHE A 799 -8.11 3.79 13.29
N SER A 800 -8.30 4.52 12.19
CA SER A 800 -7.70 5.83 12.00
C SER A 800 -8.68 6.83 11.41
N VAL A 801 -8.49 8.10 11.76
CA VAL A 801 -9.24 9.24 11.26
C VAL A 801 -8.24 10.26 10.73
N LYS A 802 -8.32 10.56 9.44
CA LYS A 802 -7.45 11.52 8.75
C LYS A 802 -8.24 12.76 8.35
N PRO A 803 -7.85 13.96 8.81
CA PRO A 803 -8.41 15.18 8.28
C PRO A 803 -7.86 15.50 6.89
N VAL A 804 -8.75 15.85 5.99
CA VAL A 804 -8.46 16.45 4.69
C VAL A 804 -8.68 17.94 4.86
N THR A 805 -7.64 18.73 4.59
CA THR A 805 -7.68 20.18 4.69
C THR A 805 -7.71 20.83 3.31
N ASP A 806 -8.33 21.99 3.21
CA ASP A 806 -8.21 22.85 2.04
C ASP A 806 -6.85 23.62 2.01
N GLU A 807 -6.70 24.55 1.07
CA GLU A 807 -5.49 25.36 0.91
C GLU A 807 -5.27 26.37 2.04
N ASP A 808 -6.33 26.72 2.78
CA ASP A 808 -6.30 27.65 3.92
C ASP A 808 -6.00 26.91 5.25
N GLY A 809 -6.05 25.58 5.25
CA GLY A 809 -5.73 24.70 6.38
C GLY A 809 -6.95 24.30 7.21
N ASP A 810 -8.16 24.59 6.74
CA ASP A 810 -9.40 24.22 7.39
C ASP A 810 -9.80 22.78 7.01
N VAL A 811 -10.24 21.98 8.00
CA VAL A 811 -10.62 20.58 7.78
C VAL A 811 -11.96 20.53 7.06
N THR A 812 -11.96 19.99 5.84
CA THR A 812 -13.14 19.87 4.97
C THR A 812 -13.78 18.49 5.02
N LEU A 813 -13.01 17.46 5.33
CA LEU A 813 -13.49 16.08 5.33
C LEU A 813 -12.65 15.22 6.30
N LEU A 814 -13.26 14.20 6.88
CA LEU A 814 -12.56 13.18 7.66
C LEU A 814 -12.63 11.85 6.91
N ILE A 815 -11.49 11.24 6.67
CA ILE A 815 -11.41 9.88 6.14
C ILE A 815 -11.21 8.95 7.33
N VAL A 816 -12.17 8.05 7.56
CA VAL A 816 -11.99 6.94 8.49
C VAL A 816 -11.54 5.70 7.74
N GLU A 817 -10.54 5.06 8.31
CA GLU A 817 -10.06 3.76 7.84
C GLU A 817 -10.07 2.80 9.02
N GLY A 818 -10.66 1.62 8.82
CA GLY A 818 -10.60 0.49 9.73
C GLY A 818 -9.97 -0.71 9.04
N ARG A 819 -8.97 -1.31 9.67
CA ARG A 819 -8.44 -2.60 9.23
C ARG A 819 -8.70 -3.65 10.29
N ASP A 820 -9.36 -4.74 9.91
CA ASP A 820 -9.50 -5.89 10.80
C ASP A 820 -8.12 -6.48 11.11
N ILE A 821 -7.77 -6.46 12.40
CA ILE A 821 -6.55 -7.04 12.94
C ILE A 821 -6.86 -8.17 13.92
N THR A 822 -8.10 -8.65 14.01
CA THR A 822 -8.57 -9.61 15.00
C THR A 822 -7.71 -10.87 15.02
N ALA A 823 -7.47 -11.48 13.86
CA ALA A 823 -6.60 -12.66 13.75
C ALA A 823 -5.17 -12.37 14.25
N GLN A 824 -4.61 -11.21 13.90
CA GLN A 824 -3.26 -10.80 14.29
C GLN A 824 -3.17 -10.46 15.79
N ARG A 825 -4.21 -9.84 16.36
CA ARG A 825 -4.35 -9.49 17.78
C ARG A 825 -4.53 -10.74 18.63
N GLN A 826 -5.42 -11.65 18.23
CA GLN A 826 -5.58 -12.94 18.88
C GLN A 826 -4.26 -13.71 18.84
N GLN A 827 -3.60 -13.83 17.68
CA GLN A 827 -2.29 -14.49 17.57
C GLN A 827 -1.24 -13.82 18.48
N GLY A 828 -1.18 -12.49 18.50
CA GLY A 828 -0.27 -11.73 19.37
C GLY A 828 -0.56 -11.88 20.86
N GLN A 829 -1.84 -11.95 21.26
CA GLN A 829 -2.26 -12.19 22.65
C GLN A 829 -1.94 -13.62 23.08
N HIS A 830 -2.22 -14.63 22.26
CA HIS A 830 -1.88 -16.03 22.53
C HIS A 830 -0.36 -16.19 22.71
N LEU A 831 0.44 -15.55 21.85
CA LEU A 831 1.91 -15.53 21.98
C LEU A 831 2.38 -14.78 23.24
N ASN A 832 1.77 -13.64 23.59
CA ASN A 832 2.13 -12.88 24.79
C ASN A 832 1.77 -13.61 26.08
N VAL A 833 0.59 -14.23 26.15
CA VAL A 833 0.16 -15.07 27.28
C VAL A 833 1.11 -16.26 27.42
N MET A 834 1.40 -16.97 26.32
CA MET A 834 2.37 -18.06 26.30
C MET A 834 3.75 -17.58 26.78
N GLN A 835 4.28 -16.48 26.25
CA GLN A 835 5.58 -15.94 26.68
C GLN A 835 5.60 -15.56 28.17
N ARG A 836 4.51 -14.99 28.69
CA ARG A 836 4.37 -14.60 30.11
C ARG A 836 4.31 -15.82 31.01
N VAL A 837 3.49 -16.81 30.67
CA VAL A 837 3.37 -18.11 31.39
C VAL A 837 4.70 -18.86 31.35
N MET A 838 5.34 -18.95 30.19
CA MET A 838 6.64 -19.58 30.00
C MET A 838 7.71 -18.92 30.84
N ARG A 839 7.81 -17.58 30.78
CA ARG A 839 8.78 -16.82 31.58
C ARG A 839 8.55 -17.02 33.08
N HIS A 840 7.29 -17.04 33.53
CA HIS A 840 6.96 -17.29 34.93
C HIS A 840 7.33 -18.72 35.36
N ASN A 841 6.95 -19.74 34.57
CA ASN A 841 7.22 -21.14 34.86
C ASN A 841 8.72 -21.45 34.85
N MET A 842 9.45 -21.00 33.83
CA MET A 842 10.90 -21.15 33.76
C MET A 842 11.59 -20.46 34.94
N ARG A 843 11.13 -19.26 35.34
CA ARG A 843 11.71 -18.55 36.49
C ARG A 843 11.46 -19.26 37.81
N ASN A 844 10.28 -19.84 38.00
CA ASN A 844 9.94 -20.63 39.18
C ASN A 844 10.73 -21.93 39.23
N ASP A 845 10.84 -22.64 38.12
CA ASP A 845 11.60 -23.90 38.05
C ASP A 845 13.10 -23.65 38.19
N LEU A 846 13.66 -22.60 37.60
CA LEU A 846 15.05 -22.19 37.85
C LEU A 846 15.29 -21.83 39.32
N SER A 847 14.31 -21.21 39.96
CA SER A 847 14.39 -20.88 41.39
C SER A 847 14.36 -22.15 42.25
N LYS A 848 13.52 -23.15 41.89
CA LYS A 848 13.48 -24.46 42.54
C LYS A 848 14.78 -25.25 42.31
N VAL A 849 15.28 -25.33 41.07
CA VAL A 849 16.54 -26.00 40.72
C VAL A 849 17.70 -25.36 41.46
N ARG A 850 17.75 -24.02 41.52
CA ARG A 850 18.77 -23.31 42.32
C ARG A 850 18.66 -23.66 43.81
N GLY A 851 17.47 -23.62 44.38
CA GLY A 851 17.26 -23.98 45.79
C GLY A 851 17.65 -25.42 46.11
N TRP A 852 17.27 -26.38 45.26
CA TRP A 852 17.67 -27.78 45.42
C TRP A 852 19.17 -27.99 45.18
N ALA A 853 19.79 -27.25 44.25
CA ALA A 853 21.23 -27.33 44.02
C ALA A 853 22.05 -26.75 45.19
N GLU A 854 21.55 -25.70 45.84
CA GLU A 854 22.12 -25.15 47.08
C GLU A 854 22.00 -26.15 48.24
N LEU A 855 20.82 -26.76 48.44
CA LEU A 855 20.62 -27.82 49.43
C LEU A 855 21.51 -29.05 49.16
N LEU A 856 21.65 -29.46 47.89
CA LEU A 856 22.48 -30.58 47.47
C LEU A 856 23.98 -30.32 47.67
N ALA A 857 24.42 -29.07 47.63
CA ALA A 857 25.79 -28.67 47.92
C ALA A 857 26.12 -28.73 49.43
N GLU A 858 25.11 -28.54 50.28
CA GLU A 858 25.24 -28.58 51.75
C GLU A 858 24.92 -29.97 52.34
N GLU A 859 24.24 -30.84 51.57
CA GLU A 859 23.81 -32.16 52.02
C GLU A 859 24.97 -33.17 52.12
N SER A 860 25.07 -33.80 53.29
CA SER A 860 26.16 -34.73 53.65
C SER A 860 25.76 -36.19 53.41
N ASP A 861 24.46 -36.49 53.47
CA ASP A 861 23.93 -37.85 53.28
C ASP A 861 23.92 -38.23 51.78
N PRO A 862 24.59 -39.32 51.36
CA PRO A 862 24.57 -39.80 49.97
C PRO A 862 23.17 -40.15 49.46
N ASP A 863 22.31 -40.74 50.30
CA ASP A 863 20.97 -41.19 49.88
C ASP A 863 20.03 -39.99 49.71
N GLU A 864 20.14 -38.98 50.58
CA GLU A 864 19.38 -37.74 50.48
C GLU A 864 19.86 -36.88 49.29
N ARG A 865 21.17 -36.84 49.01
CA ARG A 865 21.69 -36.21 47.79
C ARG A 865 21.19 -36.88 46.52
N ALA A 866 21.10 -38.21 46.49
CA ALA A 866 20.55 -38.92 45.34
C ALA A 866 19.08 -38.53 45.11
N ARG A 867 18.25 -38.47 46.16
CA ARG A 867 16.85 -38.02 46.10
C ARG A 867 16.71 -36.56 45.63
N GLN A 868 17.57 -35.68 46.11
CA GLN A 868 17.59 -34.27 45.70
C GLN A 868 18.05 -34.11 44.24
N PHE A 869 19.07 -34.86 43.81
CA PHE A 869 19.53 -34.88 42.41
C PHE A 869 18.43 -35.39 41.47
N GLU A 870 17.76 -36.48 41.83
CA GLU A 870 16.64 -37.05 41.09
C GLU A 870 15.48 -36.05 40.97
N THR A 871 15.26 -35.21 41.99
CA THR A 871 14.27 -34.14 41.97
C THR A 871 14.66 -33.01 41.02
N ILE A 872 15.94 -32.62 40.96
CA ILE A 872 16.45 -31.67 39.97
C ILE A 872 16.31 -32.25 38.56
N GLU A 873 16.69 -33.51 38.35
CA GLU A 873 16.58 -34.20 37.06
C GLU A 873 15.12 -34.26 36.58
N ARG A 874 14.17 -34.49 37.50
CA ARG A 874 12.73 -34.48 37.20
C ARG A 874 12.24 -33.10 36.75
N ILE A 875 12.72 -32.02 37.39
CA ILE A 875 12.40 -30.65 36.97
C ILE A 875 13.00 -30.34 35.58
N LEU A 876 14.23 -30.81 35.31
CA LEU A 876 14.87 -30.63 34.01
C LEU A 876 14.23 -31.46 32.89
N LYS A 877 13.79 -32.69 33.15
CA LYS A 877 13.04 -33.51 32.18
C LYS A 877 11.71 -32.86 31.80
N LYS A 878 11.03 -32.23 32.77
CA LYS A 878 9.80 -31.47 32.54
C LYS A 878 9.96 -30.28 31.59
N TRP A 879 11.16 -29.72 31.47
CA TRP A 879 11.43 -28.68 30.47
C TRP A 879 11.49 -29.21 29.04
N GLY A 880 11.85 -30.48 28.86
CA GLY A 880 11.82 -31.15 27.55
C GLY A 880 10.41 -31.16 26.95
N SER A 881 9.43 -31.63 27.73
CA SER A 881 8.02 -31.68 27.29
C SER A 881 7.42 -30.29 27.06
N MET A 882 7.88 -29.28 27.81
CA MET A 882 7.45 -27.89 27.59
C MET A 882 7.89 -27.36 26.21
N THR A 883 9.01 -27.84 25.68
CA THR A 883 9.51 -27.42 24.35
C THR A 883 8.71 -28.09 23.23
N GLU A 884 8.36 -29.35 23.38
CA GLU A 884 7.50 -30.10 22.46
C GLU A 884 6.08 -29.48 22.39
N ASN A 885 5.52 -29.06 23.53
CA ASN A 885 4.22 -28.39 23.56
C ASN A 885 4.24 -27.03 22.84
N ILE A 886 5.37 -26.30 22.82
CA ILE A 886 5.50 -25.06 22.02
C ILE A 886 5.43 -25.39 20.53
N GLU A 887 6.13 -26.43 20.08
CA GLU A 887 6.14 -26.83 18.67
C GLU A 887 4.74 -27.27 18.21
N ARG A 888 4.00 -27.99 19.06
CA ARG A 888 2.58 -28.34 18.82
C ARG A 888 1.69 -27.09 18.71
N ILE A 889 1.77 -26.17 19.67
CA ILE A 889 1.01 -24.90 19.65
C ILE A 889 1.37 -24.07 18.41
N GLN A 890 2.65 -23.98 18.05
CA GLN A 890 3.08 -23.28 16.85
C GLN A 890 2.58 -23.94 15.57
N GLY A 891 2.54 -25.27 15.51
CA GLY A 891 1.92 -26.03 14.42
C GLY A 891 0.44 -25.72 14.27
N ALA A 892 -0.33 -25.78 15.36
CA ALA A 892 -1.76 -25.46 15.39
C ALA A 892 -2.06 -24.00 14.98
N ILE A 893 -1.22 -23.05 15.40
CA ILE A 893 -1.34 -21.64 15.01
C ILE A 893 -0.96 -21.43 13.54
N GLN A 894 0.05 -22.14 13.00
CA GLN A 894 0.47 -21.99 11.60
C GLN A 894 -0.49 -22.65 10.60
N SER A 895 -1.26 -23.66 11.01
CA SER A 895 -2.32 -24.25 10.19
C SER A 895 -3.53 -23.32 9.94
N GLN A 896 -3.51 -22.07 10.43
CA GLN A 896 -4.52 -21.04 10.12
C GLN A 896 -4.69 -20.73 8.62
N ARG A 897 -3.75 -21.14 7.75
CA ARG A 897 -3.90 -20.97 6.29
C ARG A 897 -4.74 -22.05 5.61
N ASP A 898 -5.02 -23.16 6.28
CA ASP A 898 -5.89 -24.22 5.76
C ASP A 898 -7.30 -24.08 6.35
N GLU A 899 -7.92 -22.92 6.14
CA GLU A 899 -9.37 -22.80 6.29
C GLU A 899 -10.02 -23.69 5.22
N GLN A 900 -10.50 -24.88 5.60
CA GLN A 900 -11.68 -25.58 5.05
C GLN A 900 -11.67 -27.12 5.22
N THR A 901 -10.66 -27.75 5.82
CA THR A 901 -10.69 -29.21 6.04
C THR A 901 -11.58 -29.60 7.23
N THR A 902 -12.85 -29.83 6.94
CA THR A 902 -13.76 -30.55 7.84
C THR A 902 -13.56 -32.06 7.70
N VAL A 903 -13.69 -32.77 8.81
CA VAL A 903 -13.67 -34.24 8.86
C VAL A 903 -14.92 -34.70 9.58
N ASP A 904 -15.43 -35.87 9.22
CA ASP A 904 -16.55 -36.45 9.95
C ASP A 904 -16.14 -36.75 11.40
N ALA A 905 -16.96 -36.33 12.36
CA ALA A 905 -16.68 -36.46 13.79
C ALA A 905 -16.42 -37.92 14.20
N SER A 906 -17.16 -38.87 13.63
CA SER A 906 -16.97 -40.30 13.91
C SER A 906 -15.60 -40.77 13.46
N GLY A 907 -15.20 -40.38 12.23
CA GLY A 907 -13.89 -40.70 11.69
C GLY A 907 -12.74 -40.05 12.44
N LEU A 908 -12.93 -38.83 12.97
CA LEU A 908 -11.93 -38.14 13.79
C LEU A 908 -11.71 -38.86 15.14
N VAL A 909 -12.80 -39.15 15.86
CA VAL A 909 -12.75 -39.84 17.17
C VAL A 909 -12.13 -41.23 17.02
N GLU A 910 -12.53 -41.99 16.01
CA GLU A 910 -11.99 -43.33 15.75
C GLU A 910 -10.47 -43.27 15.49
N LYS A 911 -10.04 -42.38 14.59
CA LYS A 911 -8.62 -42.19 14.24
C LYS A 911 -7.77 -41.78 15.44
N VAL A 912 -8.23 -40.82 16.24
CA VAL A 912 -7.48 -40.33 17.41
C VAL A 912 -7.41 -41.42 18.48
N THR A 913 -8.50 -42.14 18.71
CA THR A 913 -8.55 -43.24 19.68
C THR A 913 -7.63 -44.39 19.27
N GLU A 914 -7.63 -44.79 18.00
CA GLU A 914 -6.76 -45.85 17.47
C GLU A 914 -5.27 -45.45 17.56
N SER A 915 -4.94 -44.22 17.17
CA SER A 915 -3.58 -43.69 17.31
C SER A 915 -3.12 -43.62 18.78
N SER A 916 -4.03 -43.33 19.70
CA SER A 916 -3.71 -43.27 21.14
C SER A 916 -3.50 -44.67 21.72
N LYS A 917 -4.25 -45.68 21.27
CA LYS A 917 -4.03 -47.09 21.63
C LYS A 917 -2.65 -47.60 21.23
N GLU A 918 -2.20 -47.23 20.03
CA GLU A 918 -0.85 -47.59 19.55
C GLU A 918 0.26 -46.94 20.39
N THR A 919 0.03 -45.70 20.85
CA THR A 919 0.99 -44.92 21.61
C THR A 919 1.04 -45.34 23.08
N PHE A 920 -0.10 -45.70 23.66
CA PHE A 920 -0.27 -46.08 25.07
C PHE A 920 -0.89 -47.48 25.20
N PRO A 921 -0.17 -48.55 24.86
CA PRO A 921 -0.70 -49.92 24.87
C PRO A 921 -1.05 -50.45 26.27
N GLU A 922 -0.55 -49.76 27.32
CA GLU A 922 -0.77 -50.09 28.72
C GLU A 922 -2.13 -49.56 29.26
N ALA A 923 -2.82 -48.69 28.51
CA ALA A 923 -4.10 -48.08 28.89
C ALA A 923 -5.27 -48.70 28.11
N GLU A 924 -6.40 -48.96 28.77
CA GLU A 924 -7.64 -49.41 28.16
C GLU A 924 -8.43 -48.22 27.62
N ILE A 925 -8.25 -47.92 26.33
CA ILE A 925 -8.93 -46.82 25.65
C ILE A 925 -10.11 -47.40 24.85
N GLU A 926 -11.33 -46.90 25.04
CA GLU A 926 -12.52 -47.34 24.31
C GLU A 926 -13.23 -46.14 23.68
N ALA A 927 -13.79 -46.32 22.48
CA ALA A 927 -14.64 -45.31 21.85
C ALA A 927 -16.06 -45.85 21.73
N GLU A 928 -17.04 -45.13 22.28
CA GLU A 928 -18.46 -45.40 22.11
C GLU A 928 -19.04 -44.35 21.15
N ILE A 929 -19.24 -44.75 19.90
CA ILE A 929 -19.76 -43.87 18.85
C ILE A 929 -21.24 -44.16 18.66
N ALA A 930 -22.11 -43.20 19.00
CA ALA A 930 -23.53 -43.32 18.67
C ALA A 930 -23.75 -43.32 17.15
N ASP A 931 -24.79 -44.02 16.67
CA ASP A 931 -25.15 -44.03 15.24
C ASP A 931 -25.73 -42.66 14.85
N ILE A 932 -24.83 -41.74 14.48
CA ILE A 932 -25.12 -40.35 14.15
C ILE A 932 -24.96 -40.13 12.64
N GLU A 933 -25.82 -39.31 12.04
CA GLU A 933 -25.62 -38.85 10.66
C GLU A 933 -24.32 -38.04 10.54
N SER A 934 -23.74 -37.99 9.33
CA SER A 934 -22.50 -37.28 9.02
C SER A 934 -22.45 -35.92 9.70
N ALA A 935 -21.38 -35.70 10.47
CA ALA A 935 -21.20 -34.54 11.31
C ALA A 935 -19.81 -33.95 11.04
N PRO A 936 -19.66 -33.17 9.96
CA PRO A 936 -18.42 -32.46 9.65
C PRO A 936 -18.04 -31.49 10.77
N VAL A 937 -16.85 -31.72 11.35
CA VAL A 937 -16.22 -30.89 12.39
C VAL A 937 -14.81 -30.48 11.97
N PRO A 938 -14.24 -29.39 12.52
CA PRO A 938 -12.88 -28.97 12.20
C PRO A 938 -11.82 -30.04 12.54
N ALA A 939 -10.92 -30.34 11.59
CA ALA A 939 -9.88 -31.36 11.78
C ALA A 939 -8.90 -31.08 12.94
N VAL A 940 -8.72 -29.79 13.28
CA VAL A 940 -7.87 -29.32 14.38
C VAL A 940 -8.30 -29.87 15.75
N LEU A 941 -9.58 -30.25 15.91
CA LEU A 941 -10.10 -30.83 17.15
C LEU A 941 -9.45 -32.18 17.51
N GLY A 942 -8.81 -32.86 16.54
CA GLY A 942 -8.07 -34.08 16.81
C GLY A 942 -6.91 -33.88 17.78
N GLU A 943 -6.31 -32.69 17.81
CA GLU A 943 -5.24 -32.37 18.77
C GLU A 943 -5.80 -32.16 20.18
N ALA A 944 -6.92 -31.46 20.31
CA ALA A 944 -7.60 -31.29 21.60
C ALA A 944 -8.04 -32.64 22.20
N LEU A 945 -8.59 -33.53 21.37
CA LEU A 945 -8.98 -34.88 21.77
C LEU A 945 -7.78 -35.72 22.22
N ARG A 946 -6.67 -35.68 21.48
CA ARG A 946 -5.45 -36.41 21.86
C ARG A 946 -4.93 -35.94 23.21
N GLU A 947 -4.87 -34.63 23.43
CA GLU A 947 -4.38 -34.08 24.70
C GLU A 947 -5.30 -34.41 25.88
N LEU A 948 -6.62 -34.46 25.67
CA LEU A 948 -7.54 -34.93 26.72
C LEU A 948 -7.29 -36.39 27.08
N ILE A 949 -7.07 -37.26 26.08
CA ILE A 949 -6.73 -38.67 26.31
C ILE A 949 -5.37 -38.78 27.02
N GLU A 950 -4.34 -38.03 26.60
CA GLU A 950 -3.03 -38.00 27.25
C GLU A 950 -3.15 -37.54 28.71
N ASN A 951 -3.93 -36.49 28.98
CA ASN A 951 -4.17 -35.99 30.34
C ASN A 951 -4.93 -37.00 31.22
N ALA A 952 -5.94 -37.68 30.66
CA ALA A 952 -6.69 -38.75 31.33
C ALA A 952 -5.79 -39.93 31.73
N ILE A 953 -4.87 -40.32 30.84
CA ILE A 953 -3.88 -41.36 31.11
C ILE A 953 -2.91 -40.93 32.20
N GLU A 954 -2.38 -39.70 32.12
CA GLU A 954 -1.47 -39.18 33.15
C GLU A 954 -2.13 -38.99 34.53
N ALA A 955 -3.44 -38.75 34.57
CA ALA A 955 -4.21 -38.60 35.81
C ALA A 955 -4.46 -39.92 36.54
N THR A 956 -4.12 -41.06 35.92
CA THR A 956 -4.40 -42.41 36.41
C THR A 956 -3.10 -43.13 36.81
N PRO A 957 -2.78 -43.20 38.12
CA PRO A 957 -1.45 -43.63 38.58
C PRO A 957 -1.19 -45.16 38.61
N ASN A 958 -2.09 -46.01 38.09
CA ASN A 958 -2.00 -47.48 38.17
C ASN A 958 -2.26 -48.19 36.82
N ASP A 959 -1.86 -49.46 36.69
CA ASP A 959 -2.03 -50.36 35.52
C ASP A 959 -3.49 -50.62 35.08
N ASP A 960 -4.48 -49.93 35.66
CA ASP A 960 -5.93 -50.09 35.42
C ASP A 960 -6.51 -48.79 34.82
N CYS A 961 -5.71 -48.11 33.99
CA CYS A 961 -6.07 -46.86 33.34
C CYS A 961 -7.13 -47.10 32.27
N ARG A 962 -8.34 -46.57 32.48
CA ARG A 962 -9.45 -46.68 31.54
C ARG A 962 -9.90 -45.30 31.08
N VAL A 963 -9.89 -45.10 29.76
CA VAL A 963 -10.35 -43.87 29.12
C VAL A 963 -11.43 -44.23 28.11
N GLU A 964 -12.61 -43.65 28.29
CA GLU A 964 -13.76 -43.88 27.41
C GLU A 964 -14.10 -42.57 26.68
N VAL A 965 -14.11 -42.61 25.35
CA VAL A 965 -14.46 -41.47 24.50
C VAL A 965 -15.85 -41.72 23.92
N ARG A 966 -16.85 -40.95 24.35
CA ARG A 966 -18.23 -41.08 23.86
C ARG A 966 -18.57 -39.98 22.87
N LEU A 967 -19.08 -40.36 21.71
CA LEU A 967 -19.58 -39.43 20.69
C LEU A 967 -21.10 -39.49 20.65
N SER A 968 -21.76 -38.35 20.85
CA SER A 968 -23.21 -38.23 20.73
C SER A 968 -23.64 -36.97 19.97
N ARG A 969 -24.81 -37.04 19.33
CA ARG A 969 -25.43 -35.92 18.60
C ARG A 969 -26.90 -35.83 19.01
N PRO A 970 -27.21 -35.21 20.16
CA PRO A 970 -28.59 -35.07 20.64
C PRO A 970 -29.42 -34.15 19.74
N ASP A 971 -28.79 -33.17 19.06
CA ASP A 971 -29.42 -32.20 18.16
C ASP A 971 -28.63 -32.07 16.84
N ASN A 972 -29.28 -31.60 15.77
CA ASN A 972 -28.67 -31.51 14.44
C ASN A 972 -27.53 -30.49 14.33
N ASN A 973 -27.42 -29.53 15.25
CA ASN A 973 -26.44 -28.45 15.13
C ASN A 973 -25.15 -28.69 15.93
N TRP A 974 -25.16 -29.66 16.85
CA TRP A 974 -24.09 -29.85 17.83
C TRP A 974 -23.71 -31.31 18.02
N VAL A 975 -22.41 -31.56 18.09
CA VAL A 975 -21.83 -32.85 18.46
C VAL A 975 -21.19 -32.71 19.83
N TYR A 976 -21.37 -33.74 20.65
CA TYR A 976 -20.80 -33.83 21.99
C TYR A 976 -19.78 -34.95 22.01
N VAL A 977 -18.56 -34.63 22.43
CA VAL A 977 -17.50 -35.60 22.64
C VAL A 977 -17.12 -35.61 24.12
N ASP A 978 -17.46 -36.68 24.82
CA ASP A 978 -17.13 -36.85 26.23
C ASP A 978 -15.89 -37.72 26.37
N VAL A 979 -14.86 -37.23 27.05
CA VAL A 979 -13.68 -38.01 27.45
C VAL A 979 -13.80 -38.29 28.94
N VAL A 980 -13.98 -39.57 29.27
CA VAL A 980 -14.22 -40.05 30.64
C VAL A 980 -13.03 -40.86 31.11
N ASP A 981 -12.46 -40.50 32.27
CA ASP A 981 -11.37 -41.22 32.92
C ASP A 981 -11.78 -41.77 34.29
N ASN A 982 -11.03 -42.77 34.77
CA ASN A 982 -11.15 -43.33 36.12
C ASN A 982 -9.99 -42.92 37.04
N GLY A 983 -9.36 -41.79 36.74
CA GLY A 983 -8.19 -41.26 37.42
C GLY A 983 -8.51 -40.48 38.70
N SER A 984 -7.53 -39.73 39.18
CA SER A 984 -7.60 -39.00 40.46
C SER A 984 -8.50 -37.75 40.48
N GLY A 985 -9.26 -37.50 39.41
CA GLY A 985 -10.08 -36.31 39.22
C GLY A 985 -9.26 -35.06 38.85
N MET A 986 -9.76 -34.27 37.91
CA MET A 986 -9.10 -33.03 37.49
C MET A 986 -9.11 -31.98 38.62
N PRO A 987 -7.97 -31.33 38.93
CA PRO A 987 -7.93 -30.25 39.92
C PRO A 987 -8.89 -29.12 39.57
N GLU A 988 -9.56 -28.54 40.59
CA GLU A 988 -10.54 -27.44 40.42
C GLU A 988 -9.99 -26.26 39.60
N MET A 989 -8.70 -25.93 39.77
CA MET A 989 -8.04 -24.87 38.99
C MET A 989 -7.84 -25.23 37.50
N GLU A 990 -7.66 -26.51 37.16
CA GLU A 990 -7.52 -26.95 35.76
C GLU A 990 -8.89 -27.07 35.09
N ALA A 991 -9.90 -27.52 35.85
CA ALA A 991 -11.31 -27.51 35.42
C ALA A 991 -11.79 -26.07 35.12
N ASP A 992 -11.50 -25.12 36.00
CA ASP A 992 -11.87 -23.71 35.84
C ASP A 992 -11.22 -23.06 34.60
N VAL A 993 -9.97 -23.44 34.29
CA VAL A 993 -9.30 -23.00 33.06
C VAL A 993 -9.99 -23.56 31.81
N LEU A 994 -10.49 -24.80 31.83
CA LEU A 994 -11.22 -25.40 30.72
C LEU A 994 -12.62 -24.81 30.54
N GLU A 995 -13.32 -24.48 31.63
CA GLU A 995 -14.72 -24.01 31.61
C GLU A 995 -14.86 -22.49 31.48
N ASN A 996 -14.09 -21.72 32.26
CA ASN A 996 -14.24 -20.28 32.39
C ASN A 996 -13.09 -19.51 31.73
N GLY A 997 -11.93 -20.13 31.56
CA GLY A 997 -10.78 -19.51 30.88
C GLY A 997 -10.17 -18.35 31.65
N GLU A 998 -10.43 -18.26 32.95
CA GLU A 998 -9.83 -17.25 33.82
C GLU A 998 -8.32 -17.47 33.95
N GLU A 999 -7.53 -16.39 33.84
CA GLU A 999 -6.08 -16.43 34.08
C GLU A 999 -5.80 -16.72 35.56
N THR A 1000 -5.55 -17.98 35.89
CA THR A 1000 -5.01 -18.34 37.19
C THR A 1000 -3.48 -18.48 37.13
N PRO A 1001 -2.74 -18.24 38.23
CA PRO A 1001 -1.32 -18.57 38.32
C PRO A 1001 -1.15 -20.09 38.19
N LEU A 1002 -0.95 -20.57 36.96
CA LEU A 1002 -0.82 -21.98 36.63
C LEU A 1002 0.27 -22.62 37.49
N ASN A 1003 -0.13 -23.55 38.35
CA ASN A 1003 0.79 -24.32 39.16
C ASN A 1003 1.06 -25.61 38.40
N HIS A 1004 2.25 -25.71 37.78
CA HIS A 1004 2.81 -26.89 37.08
C HIS A 1004 2.49 -26.94 35.57
N GLY A 1005 3.49 -27.33 34.77
CA GLY A 1005 3.46 -27.40 33.30
C GLY A 1005 2.36 -28.23 32.62
N LYS A 1006 1.39 -28.79 33.36
CA LYS A 1006 0.15 -29.39 32.82
C LYS A 1006 -0.84 -28.33 32.31
N GLY A 1007 -0.80 -27.13 32.89
CA GLY A 1007 -1.70 -26.03 32.53
C GLY A 1007 -1.59 -25.49 31.11
N LEU A 1008 -0.50 -25.79 30.37
CA LEU A 1008 -0.35 -25.35 28.99
C LEU A 1008 -1.17 -26.22 28.01
N GLY A 1009 -1.25 -27.54 28.26
CA GLY A 1009 -2.05 -28.47 27.45
C GLY A 1009 -3.55 -28.26 27.67
N VAL A 1010 -3.96 -28.07 28.93
CA VAL A 1010 -5.33 -27.72 29.33
C VAL A 1010 -5.80 -26.41 28.67
N TRP A 1011 -4.94 -25.38 28.65
CA TRP A 1011 -5.24 -24.13 27.95
C TRP A 1011 -5.33 -24.31 26.42
N MET A 1012 -4.47 -25.15 25.84
CA MET A 1012 -4.51 -25.47 24.40
C MET A 1012 -5.83 -26.15 24.01
N ILE A 1013 -6.33 -27.10 24.81
CA ILE A 1013 -7.63 -27.75 24.58
C ILE A 1013 -8.75 -26.71 24.47
N ARG A 1014 -8.86 -25.80 25.45
CA ARG A 1014 -9.87 -24.74 25.42
C ARG A 1014 -9.72 -23.84 24.20
N MET A 1015 -8.48 -23.44 23.87
CA MET A 1015 -8.19 -22.58 22.72
C MET A 1015 -8.67 -23.22 21.41
N LEU A 1016 -8.32 -24.48 21.16
CA LEU A 1016 -8.69 -25.21 19.94
C LEU A 1016 -10.22 -25.41 19.84
N VAL A 1017 -10.88 -25.70 20.96
CA VAL A 1017 -12.34 -25.89 21.01
C VAL A 1017 -13.08 -24.56 20.80
N LYS A 1018 -12.63 -23.47 21.44
CA LYS A 1018 -13.21 -22.14 21.24
C LYS A 1018 -12.97 -21.64 19.82
N GLN A 1019 -11.81 -21.92 19.23
CA GLN A 1019 -11.52 -21.61 17.82
C GLN A 1019 -12.43 -22.39 16.85
N ALA A 1020 -12.83 -23.61 17.21
CA ALA A 1020 -13.82 -24.38 16.46
C ALA A 1020 -15.27 -23.89 16.63
N GLY A 1021 -15.50 -22.84 17.44
CA GLY A 1021 -16.83 -22.33 17.78
C GLY A 1021 -17.56 -23.15 18.84
N GLY A 1022 -16.83 -24.04 19.54
CA GLY A 1022 -17.37 -24.95 20.56
C GLY A 1022 -17.20 -24.47 22.00
N ASP A 1023 -17.67 -25.30 22.93
CA ASP A 1023 -17.49 -25.10 24.37
C ASP A 1023 -17.00 -26.35 25.09
N VAL A 1024 -16.47 -26.17 26.30
CA VAL A 1024 -15.94 -27.24 27.14
C VAL A 1024 -16.60 -27.17 28.52
N SER A 1025 -17.08 -28.31 29.03
CA SER A 1025 -17.51 -28.47 30.41
C SER A 1025 -16.77 -29.63 31.08
N VAL A 1026 -16.56 -29.54 32.40
CA VAL A 1026 -15.78 -30.51 33.17
C VAL A 1026 -16.58 -30.96 34.40
N ASP A 1027 -16.87 -32.25 34.48
CA ASP A 1027 -17.39 -32.88 35.69
C ASP A 1027 -16.26 -33.70 36.35
N ALA A 1028 -15.61 -33.09 37.33
CA ALA A 1028 -14.49 -33.70 38.06
C ALA A 1028 -14.97 -34.31 39.38
N THR A 1029 -14.77 -35.62 39.53
CA THR A 1029 -15.04 -36.35 40.78
C THR A 1029 -13.76 -36.97 41.34
N PRO A 1030 -13.70 -37.32 42.64
CA PRO A 1030 -12.53 -37.98 43.22
C PRO A 1030 -12.17 -39.34 42.61
N ASP A 1031 -13.11 -39.94 41.87
CA ASP A 1031 -12.99 -41.27 41.26
C ASP A 1031 -12.88 -41.20 39.72
N GLY A 1032 -12.71 -40.00 39.13
CA GLY A 1032 -12.57 -39.80 37.69
C GLY A 1032 -13.06 -38.44 37.19
N THR A 1033 -12.65 -38.06 35.98
CA THR A 1033 -13.10 -36.83 35.30
C THR A 1033 -13.91 -37.15 34.05
N THR A 1034 -14.96 -36.38 33.79
CA THR A 1034 -15.59 -36.31 32.47
C THR A 1034 -15.37 -34.92 31.89
N VAL A 1035 -14.72 -34.84 30.74
CA VAL A 1035 -14.58 -33.59 29.97
C VAL A 1035 -15.45 -33.68 28.73
N SER A 1036 -16.43 -32.79 28.61
CA SER A 1036 -17.38 -32.75 27.50
C SER A 1036 -17.05 -31.61 26.56
N LEU A 1037 -16.82 -31.92 25.29
CA LEU A 1037 -16.61 -30.96 24.21
C LEU A 1037 -17.90 -30.82 23.41
N MET A 1038 -18.48 -29.62 23.40
CA MET A 1038 -19.67 -29.29 22.60
C MET A 1038 -19.22 -28.55 21.35
N ILE A 1039 -19.34 -29.18 20.18
CA ILE A 1039 -18.77 -28.70 18.91
C ILE A 1039 -19.89 -28.45 17.88
N PRO A 1040 -19.91 -27.29 17.20
CA PRO A 1040 -20.91 -27.03 16.17
C PRO A 1040 -20.61 -27.85 14.90
N VAL A 1041 -21.66 -28.41 14.29
CA VAL A 1041 -21.58 -29.09 12.99
C VAL A 1041 -21.54 -28.05 11.88
N ARG A 1042 -20.62 -28.18 10.91
CA ARG A 1042 -20.51 -27.24 9.78
C ARG A 1042 -21.32 -27.73 8.57
N ASP A 1043 -22.22 -26.94 8.01
CA ASP A 1043 -22.98 -27.34 6.81
C ASP A 1043 -22.07 -27.47 5.57
N GLU A 1044 -22.00 -28.66 4.97
CA GLU A 1044 -21.28 -28.89 3.70
C GLU A 1044 -21.85 -28.09 2.51
N THR A 1045 -23.08 -27.57 2.63
CA THR A 1045 -23.78 -26.85 1.55
C THR A 1045 -23.50 -25.35 1.50
N ALA A 1046 -22.87 -24.75 2.51
CA ALA A 1046 -22.55 -23.32 2.51
C ALA A 1046 -21.23 -22.98 1.78
N THR A 1047 -20.42 -23.99 1.44
CA THR A 1047 -19.05 -23.79 0.95
C THR A 1047 -18.89 -23.87 -0.58
N ASN A 1048 -19.98 -23.98 -1.35
CA ASN A 1048 -19.91 -24.17 -2.81
C ASN A 1048 -20.44 -23.00 -3.65
N THR A 1049 -20.66 -21.82 -3.08
CA THR A 1049 -21.10 -20.64 -3.85
C THR A 1049 -20.00 -19.59 -4.10
N HIS A 1050 -18.79 -19.79 -3.58
CA HIS A 1050 -17.63 -18.93 -3.90
C HIS A 1050 -16.45 -19.74 -4.45
N SER A 1051 -16.68 -20.51 -5.53
CA SER A 1051 -15.57 -21.04 -6.34
C SER A 1051 -16.01 -21.40 -7.76
N THR A 1052 -16.69 -20.49 -8.45
CA THR A 1052 -16.66 -20.43 -9.92
C THR A 1052 -17.20 -19.09 -10.37
N THR A 1053 -16.30 -18.12 -10.54
CA THR A 1053 -16.22 -17.10 -11.60
C THR A 1053 -15.26 -16.04 -11.04
N TYR A 1054 -14.00 -16.09 -11.47
CA TYR A 1054 -13.18 -14.98 -12.00
C TYR A 1054 -11.83 -15.55 -12.43
#